data_AF-A0A4D4JWA5-F1
#
_entry.id   AF-A0A4D4JWA5-F1
#
_cell.length_a   1.000
_cell.length_b   1.000
_cell.length_c   1.000
_cell.angle_alpha   90.00
_cell.angle_beta   90.00
_cell.angle_gamma   90.00
#
_symmetry.space_group_name_H-M   'P 1'
#
loop_
_entity.id
_entity.type
_entity.pdbx_description
1 polymer ?
#
loop_
_entity_poly.entity_id
_entity_poly.type
_entity_poly.pdbx_seq_one_letter_code
_entity_poly.pdbx_strand_id
1 'polypeptide(L)'
;MPELVLHANGRTWTLDASRSYTVGRDQQADIPTIDRRVSRRHITIRCVGGTWVIEDLGSANGTFADGRRVQRIEIGHGSIVRLGNFSSGMRLDFTEAAPAPSPSAVSGDQAPAAAQGRAAAHQGEARPEPRPEARPEARPQAHPEARPEPHPQPRPEAHPQTPHGARGDAGWGTAAAADSPPVAPWPRAAEVPGAPAGAAASAGQAAAPTRTAGPTRTAGPDVTRDPHRPAAGEPDGPHGAAATHFIDRSPSGVHRLVQGRPMRIGRAQDNELVVEGPHVSRHHAEFRPLPGGRFEIVDLGSHNGTYVNGQPVDRRLIGPHDIVGVGHSTFRLAGDRLEEFADTGEVFFAARNLTVTVGRGKTILDDVSFGVPEKSLVAVVGPSGSGKSTLLRALTGYRPADHGHVLYDHRDLYTQFAELRHRIGLVPQDDILHKELTVDTALKYAARLRFPGDTKAAERKARIDEVLQELKLDVHRDKKVASLSGGQRKRVSVALELLTKPSLLFLDEPTSGLDPGLDRDVMKLLRGLADDGRTVLVVTHSVAELSLCDRVLVMAPGGSVAYFGAPDEALEFFGHESWADVFSAFENHRDNDWGGRWRTSPQYARRVAEVGSAVPPQQPGALPAQPPARALQPKRRHWVAQLWTLIRRYLSVIASDKGFMALMLLLPAVLGGVSCLVPARYGLVPPPPDSGFRYNQESGTILLVLVIGMSFSGAANSVRELIKERVIYERERATGLSRSAYLMSKVIVLGLITAMQGAVLCAIGFSVRQLPAQGLLMPTAVEVCVVISALGFTSMMFGLVISALVRTAEKTMPLLVMFAIVQVVFTGVLFKLFSSPGIEQVGWLMPARWAVAGAGTTLDLAHTMPPWNLDKPNEVDPLWAHTVSQWGIDLGVLVAIGLVCGFVVARLLRRHEPDVMRD
;
A
#
# COMPACT_ATOMS: atom_id res chain seq x y z
N MET A 1 15.40 -55.94 -22.80
CA MET A 1 14.07 -55.29 -22.95
C MET A 1 14.17 -54.34 -24.14
N PRO A 2 13.08 -54.00 -24.84
CA PRO A 2 13.17 -53.07 -25.97
C PRO A 2 13.72 -51.72 -25.49
N GLU A 3 14.79 -51.26 -26.15
CA GLU A 3 15.32 -49.92 -25.96
C GLU A 3 14.31 -48.93 -26.56
N LEU A 4 13.79 -48.03 -25.71
CA LEU A 4 12.84 -47.02 -26.15
C LEU A 4 13.61 -45.80 -26.62
N VAL A 5 13.38 -45.39 -27.87
CA VAL A 5 14.05 -44.23 -28.46
C VAL A 5 13.11 -43.03 -28.37
N LEU A 6 13.56 -41.97 -27.70
CA LEU A 6 12.85 -40.70 -27.62
C LEU A 6 13.38 -39.74 -28.70
N HIS A 7 12.49 -39.21 -29.52
CA HIS A 7 12.75 -38.04 -30.35
C HIS A 7 12.09 -36.79 -29.77
N ALA A 8 12.84 -35.70 -29.62
CA ALA A 8 12.33 -34.39 -29.22
C ALA A 8 13.26 -33.27 -29.70
N ASN A 9 12.72 -32.10 -30.06
CA ASN A 9 13.50 -30.91 -30.48
C ASN A 9 14.58 -31.19 -31.56
N GLY A 10 14.34 -32.14 -32.48
CA GLY A 10 15.32 -32.53 -33.52
C GLY A 10 16.52 -33.34 -33.02
N ARG A 11 16.47 -33.85 -31.78
CA ARG A 11 17.44 -34.76 -31.18
C ARG A 11 16.80 -36.09 -30.81
N THR A 12 17.65 -37.09 -30.61
CA THR A 12 17.28 -38.48 -30.34
C THR A 12 18.04 -38.98 -29.11
N TRP A 13 17.36 -39.65 -28.19
CA TRP A 13 17.93 -40.27 -26.99
C TRP A 13 17.48 -41.72 -26.89
N THR A 14 18.42 -42.66 -26.79
CA THR A 14 18.11 -44.05 -26.41
C THR A 14 17.97 -44.12 -24.89
N LEU A 15 16.84 -44.64 -24.40
CA LEU A 15 16.52 -44.72 -22.98
C LEU A 15 16.85 -46.10 -22.41
N ASP A 16 17.76 -46.12 -21.42
CA ASP A 16 18.16 -47.31 -20.67
C ASP A 16 17.15 -47.58 -19.53
N ALA A 17 16.55 -48.77 -19.54
CA ALA A 17 15.53 -49.18 -18.57
C ALA A 17 16.05 -49.25 -17.11
N SER A 18 17.36 -49.24 -16.88
CA SER A 18 17.96 -49.15 -15.55
C SER A 18 17.95 -47.72 -14.96
N ARG A 19 17.70 -46.69 -15.78
CA ARG A 19 17.86 -45.27 -15.43
C ARG A 19 16.55 -44.48 -15.47
N SER A 20 16.53 -43.41 -14.70
CA SER A 20 15.45 -42.42 -14.63
C SER A 20 15.93 -41.11 -15.24
N TYR A 21 15.15 -40.54 -16.17
CA TYR A 21 15.54 -39.37 -16.96
C TYR A 21 14.62 -38.18 -16.64
N THR A 22 15.18 -37.00 -16.37
CA THR A 22 14.41 -35.76 -16.16
C THR A 22 14.32 -34.95 -17.45
N VAL A 23 13.13 -34.44 -17.79
CA VAL A 23 12.93 -33.50 -18.90
C VAL A 23 12.51 -32.13 -18.36
N GLY A 24 13.13 -31.05 -18.84
CA GLY A 24 12.72 -29.69 -18.49
C GLY A 24 13.70 -28.59 -18.87
N ARG A 25 13.44 -27.36 -18.39
CA ARG A 25 14.26 -26.17 -18.62
C ARG A 25 15.50 -26.04 -17.72
N ASP A 26 15.71 -26.97 -16.79
CA ASP A 26 16.93 -26.99 -15.98
C ASP A 26 18.13 -27.43 -16.84
N GLN A 27 19.28 -26.75 -16.71
CA GLN A 27 20.50 -27.16 -17.39
C GLN A 27 21.06 -28.48 -16.84
N GLN A 28 20.61 -28.91 -15.65
CA GLN A 28 20.95 -30.19 -15.04
C GLN A 28 19.93 -31.32 -15.36
N ALA A 29 18.94 -31.08 -16.22
CA ALA A 29 18.04 -32.14 -16.68
C ALA A 29 18.73 -33.04 -17.72
N ASP A 30 18.51 -34.35 -17.67
CA ASP A 30 19.08 -35.32 -18.64
C ASP A 30 18.65 -35.00 -20.10
N ILE A 31 17.44 -34.44 -20.26
CA ILE A 31 16.88 -33.97 -21.53
C ILE A 31 16.48 -32.49 -21.37
N PRO A 32 17.42 -31.55 -21.59
CA PRO A 32 17.16 -30.12 -21.39
C PRO A 32 16.41 -29.51 -22.59
N THR A 33 15.54 -28.54 -22.34
CA THR A 33 14.79 -27.79 -23.36
C THR A 33 14.81 -26.28 -23.11
N ILE A 34 14.67 -25.50 -24.18
CA ILE A 34 14.56 -24.03 -24.12
C ILE A 34 13.11 -23.53 -24.24
N ASP A 35 12.14 -24.42 -24.45
CA ASP A 35 10.72 -24.04 -24.56
C ASP A 35 10.21 -23.48 -23.23
N ARG A 36 9.93 -22.18 -23.20
CA ARG A 36 9.50 -21.43 -21.99
C ARG A 36 8.27 -22.02 -21.31
N ARG A 37 7.41 -22.72 -22.07
CA ARG A 37 6.17 -23.33 -21.57
C ARG A 37 6.42 -24.62 -20.77
N VAL A 38 7.60 -25.21 -20.90
CA VAL A 38 8.05 -26.36 -20.11
C VAL A 38 8.63 -25.87 -18.77
N SER A 39 8.51 -26.66 -17.72
CA SER A 39 8.98 -26.33 -16.35
C SER A 39 10.46 -26.69 -16.18
N ARG A 40 11.17 -26.15 -15.17
CA ARG A 40 12.60 -26.46 -14.94
C ARG A 40 12.84 -27.97 -14.80
N ARG A 41 12.04 -28.63 -13.97
CA ARG A 41 11.80 -30.08 -14.02
C ARG A 41 10.31 -30.24 -14.32
N HIS A 42 9.95 -30.86 -15.43
CA HIS A 42 8.56 -30.92 -15.90
C HIS A 42 8.00 -32.35 -15.81
N ILE A 43 8.76 -33.33 -16.29
CA ILE A 43 8.47 -34.75 -16.15
C ILE A 43 9.72 -35.55 -15.76
N THR A 44 9.48 -36.74 -15.20
CA THR A 44 10.45 -37.84 -15.15
C THR A 44 9.97 -38.97 -16.04
N ILE A 45 10.89 -39.58 -16.81
CA ILE A 45 10.66 -40.80 -17.60
C ILE A 45 11.45 -41.93 -16.94
N ARG A 46 10.79 -43.05 -16.61
CA ARG A 46 11.42 -44.19 -15.93
C ARG A 46 10.73 -45.52 -16.28
N CYS A 47 11.48 -46.62 -16.32
CA CYS A 47 10.90 -47.95 -16.42
C CYS A 47 10.46 -48.44 -15.02
N VAL A 48 9.26 -49.00 -14.91
CA VAL A 48 8.70 -49.57 -13.67
C VAL A 48 7.98 -50.87 -14.02
N GLY A 49 8.43 -51.99 -13.44
CA GLY A 49 7.82 -53.31 -13.69
C GLY A 49 7.97 -53.83 -15.12
N GLY A 50 8.83 -53.23 -15.94
CA GLY A 50 9.00 -53.54 -17.37
C GLY A 50 8.23 -52.61 -18.32
N THR A 51 7.39 -51.71 -17.78
CA THR A 51 6.66 -50.69 -18.56
C THR A 51 7.33 -49.33 -18.41
N TRP A 52 7.44 -48.56 -19.50
CA TRP A 52 7.92 -47.18 -19.44
C TRP A 52 6.81 -46.24 -18.97
N VAL A 53 7.15 -45.33 -18.04
CA VAL A 53 6.21 -44.42 -17.39
C VAL A 53 6.72 -42.99 -17.46
N ILE A 54 5.85 -42.06 -17.83
CA ILE A 54 6.05 -40.61 -17.63
C ILE A 54 5.26 -40.16 -16.39
N GLU A 55 5.89 -39.36 -15.55
CA GLU A 55 5.32 -38.81 -14.32
C GLU A 55 5.58 -37.28 -14.27
N ASP A 56 4.51 -36.48 -14.21
CA ASP A 56 4.53 -35.02 -14.20
C ASP A 56 4.89 -34.49 -12.81
N LEU A 57 5.89 -33.62 -12.73
CA LEU A 57 6.50 -33.17 -11.48
C LEU A 57 5.78 -31.95 -10.87
N GLY A 58 4.46 -31.87 -11.02
CA GLY A 58 3.66 -30.72 -10.60
C GLY A 58 3.82 -29.52 -11.54
N SER A 59 3.91 -29.79 -12.84
CA SER A 59 4.28 -28.79 -13.84
C SER A 59 3.22 -27.70 -13.99
N ALA A 60 3.67 -26.44 -14.06
CA ALA A 60 2.79 -25.26 -14.10
C ALA A 60 1.76 -25.33 -15.25
N ASN A 61 2.24 -25.67 -16.45
CA ASN A 61 1.43 -25.68 -17.67
C ASN A 61 0.90 -27.08 -18.07
N GLY A 62 1.36 -28.15 -17.40
CA GLY A 62 0.86 -29.52 -17.58
C GLY A 62 1.52 -30.34 -18.72
N THR A 63 1.61 -31.64 -18.47
CA THR A 63 1.85 -32.68 -19.48
C THR A 63 0.54 -33.14 -20.11
N PHE A 64 0.52 -33.38 -21.43
CA PHE A 64 -0.65 -33.79 -22.19
C PHE A 64 -0.39 -35.03 -23.07
N ALA A 65 -1.39 -35.91 -23.15
CA ALA A 65 -1.45 -37.03 -24.10
C ALA A 65 -2.88 -37.10 -24.68
N ASP A 66 -3.02 -37.38 -25.97
CA ASP A 66 -4.31 -37.42 -26.69
C ASP A 66 -5.26 -36.23 -26.40
N GLY A 67 -4.67 -35.03 -26.27
CA GLY A 67 -5.38 -33.78 -25.95
C GLY A 67 -5.84 -33.63 -24.49
N ARG A 68 -5.59 -34.61 -23.61
CA ARG A 68 -5.95 -34.58 -22.18
C ARG A 68 -4.71 -34.34 -21.30
N ARG A 69 -4.86 -33.56 -20.23
CA ARG A 69 -3.80 -33.37 -19.23
C ARG A 69 -3.65 -34.66 -18.40
N VAL A 70 -2.41 -35.11 -18.20
CA VAL A 70 -2.08 -36.32 -17.44
C VAL A 70 -1.04 -36.00 -16.35
N GLN A 71 -1.21 -36.58 -15.16
CA GLN A 71 -0.18 -36.55 -14.12
C GLN A 71 0.79 -37.73 -14.23
N ARG A 72 0.31 -38.87 -14.73
CA ARG A 72 1.11 -40.06 -14.98
C ARG A 72 0.51 -40.83 -16.15
N ILE A 73 1.35 -41.38 -17.02
CA ILE A 73 0.95 -42.15 -18.19
C ILE A 73 1.98 -43.24 -18.50
N GLU A 74 1.51 -44.42 -18.91
CA GLU A 74 2.35 -45.50 -19.44
C GLU A 74 2.56 -45.26 -20.94
N ILE A 75 3.81 -45.37 -21.40
CA ILE A 75 4.22 -45.08 -22.77
C ILE A 75 4.84 -46.31 -23.44
N GLY A 76 4.71 -46.38 -24.76
CA GLY A 76 5.28 -47.43 -25.59
C GLY A 76 5.59 -46.92 -27.00
N HIS A 77 5.82 -47.85 -27.93
CA HIS A 77 6.11 -47.52 -29.32
C HIS A 77 4.92 -46.79 -29.97
N GLY A 78 5.18 -45.65 -30.59
CA GLY A 78 4.17 -44.78 -31.20
C GLY A 78 3.48 -43.81 -30.24
N SER A 79 3.79 -43.82 -28.93
CA SER A 79 3.24 -42.83 -28.00
C SER A 79 3.73 -41.41 -28.33
N ILE A 80 2.82 -40.43 -28.25
CA ILE A 80 3.10 -39.01 -28.45
C ILE A 80 2.66 -38.25 -27.19
N VAL A 81 3.60 -37.51 -26.58
CA VAL A 81 3.33 -36.72 -25.37
C VAL A 81 3.76 -35.27 -25.61
N ARG A 82 2.99 -34.31 -25.09
CA ARG A 82 3.24 -32.86 -25.26
C ARG A 82 3.39 -32.16 -23.93
N LEU A 83 4.47 -31.39 -23.80
CA LEU A 83 4.81 -30.67 -22.57
C LEU A 83 4.40 -29.20 -22.68
N GLY A 84 3.69 -28.69 -21.67
CA GLY A 84 3.39 -27.28 -21.49
C GLY A 84 2.27 -26.68 -22.36
N ASN A 85 1.77 -27.39 -23.38
CA ASN A 85 0.53 -27.03 -24.09
C ASN A 85 0.03 -28.20 -24.96
N PHE A 86 -1.28 -28.45 -25.00
CA PHE A 86 -1.87 -29.63 -25.67
C PHE A 86 -1.70 -29.65 -27.20
N SER A 87 -1.62 -28.50 -27.87
CA SER A 87 -1.55 -28.40 -29.33
C SER A 87 -0.18 -27.92 -29.84
N SER A 88 0.40 -26.95 -29.15
CA SER A 88 1.62 -26.24 -29.55
C SER A 88 2.84 -26.53 -28.69
N GLY A 89 2.69 -27.30 -27.60
CA GLY A 89 3.76 -27.61 -26.64
C GLY A 89 4.80 -28.59 -27.19
N MET A 90 5.99 -28.59 -26.57
CA MET A 90 7.12 -29.46 -26.91
C MET A 90 6.68 -30.91 -27.04
N ARG A 91 6.88 -31.48 -28.24
CA ARG A 91 6.48 -32.86 -28.59
C ARG A 91 7.60 -33.84 -28.25
N LEU A 92 7.20 -34.94 -27.62
CA LEU A 92 7.99 -36.14 -27.37
C LEU A 92 7.37 -37.27 -28.19
N ASP A 93 8.16 -37.89 -29.07
CA ASP A 93 7.75 -39.04 -29.88
C ASP A 93 8.59 -40.26 -29.48
N PHE A 94 7.93 -41.38 -29.17
CA PHE A 94 8.60 -42.60 -28.71
C PHE A 94 8.58 -43.72 -29.77
N THR A 95 9.74 -44.24 -30.12
CA THR A 95 9.98 -45.21 -31.21
C THR A 95 10.76 -46.43 -30.72
N GLU A 96 10.87 -47.46 -31.55
CA GLU A 96 11.69 -48.65 -31.29
C GLU A 96 13.11 -48.47 -31.88
N ALA A 97 14.12 -49.03 -31.21
CA ALA A 97 15.48 -49.07 -31.74
C ALA A 97 15.57 -50.00 -32.97
N ALA A 98 15.98 -49.46 -34.12
CA ALA A 98 16.15 -50.25 -35.34
C ALA A 98 17.36 -51.21 -35.24
N PRO A 99 17.25 -52.46 -35.72
CA PRO A 99 18.37 -53.40 -35.75
C PRO A 99 19.49 -52.91 -36.67
N ALA A 100 20.75 -53.05 -36.23
CA ALA A 100 21.91 -52.58 -36.96
C ALA A 100 22.13 -53.36 -38.29
N PRO A 101 22.57 -52.69 -39.38
CA PRO A 101 22.80 -53.36 -40.66
C PRO A 101 24.06 -54.24 -40.63
N SER A 102 23.92 -55.49 -41.07
CA SER A 102 25.04 -56.43 -41.22
C SER A 102 26.02 -55.99 -42.32
N PRO A 103 27.34 -56.11 -42.12
CA PRO A 103 28.33 -55.70 -43.12
C PRO A 103 28.34 -56.64 -44.33
N SER A 104 28.04 -56.09 -45.52
CA SER A 104 28.16 -56.80 -46.79
C SER A 104 29.60 -56.77 -47.29
N ALA A 105 30.16 -57.93 -47.66
CA ALA A 105 31.52 -58.00 -48.19
C ALA A 105 31.56 -57.68 -49.69
N VAL A 106 32.36 -56.69 -50.08
CA VAL A 106 32.81 -56.46 -51.47
C VAL A 106 34.31 -56.13 -51.46
N SER A 107 35.01 -56.56 -52.49
CA SER A 107 36.47 -56.62 -52.61
C SER A 107 37.11 -55.44 -53.34
N GLY A 108 38.35 -55.11 -52.97
CA GLY A 108 39.44 -54.90 -53.94
C GLY A 108 39.83 -53.47 -54.31
N ASP A 109 41.15 -53.24 -54.31
CA ASP A 109 41.93 -52.45 -55.27
C ASP A 109 41.47 -51.02 -55.64
N GLN A 110 42.02 -50.01 -54.96
CA GLN A 110 43.23 -49.29 -55.45
C GLN A 110 43.71 -48.15 -54.51
N ALA A 111 44.98 -47.77 -54.68
CA ALA A 111 45.69 -46.66 -54.04
C ALA A 111 46.72 -46.10 -55.06
N PRO A 112 47.59 -45.09 -54.79
CA PRO A 112 47.76 -44.27 -53.58
C PRO A 112 48.00 -42.73 -53.83
N ALA A 113 47.97 -41.92 -52.75
CA ALA A 113 48.80 -40.71 -52.53
C ALA A 113 48.58 -40.26 -51.05
N ALA A 114 49.55 -40.19 -50.12
CA ALA A 114 50.82 -39.45 -50.07
C ALA A 114 50.64 -37.93 -49.77
N ALA A 115 51.33 -37.30 -48.81
CA ALA A 115 52.22 -37.78 -47.73
C ALA A 115 52.51 -36.64 -46.70
N GLN A 116 53.34 -36.93 -45.66
CA GLN A 116 53.94 -36.01 -44.65
C GLN A 116 52.98 -35.50 -43.56
N GLY A 117 53.28 -35.54 -42.25
CA GLY A 117 54.33 -36.22 -41.44
C GLY A 117 53.92 -36.13 -39.95
N ARG A 118 53.96 -37.19 -39.12
CA ARG A 118 55.11 -37.77 -38.36
C ARG A 118 55.92 -36.73 -37.55
N ALA A 119 56.27 -36.95 -36.26
CA ALA A 119 56.27 -38.19 -35.43
C ALA A 119 55.96 -37.85 -33.92
N ALA A 120 55.28 -38.70 -33.13
CA ALA A 120 55.80 -39.78 -32.22
C ALA A 120 56.46 -39.25 -30.91
N ALA A 121 56.52 -39.92 -29.73
CA ALA A 121 55.88 -41.10 -29.07
C ALA A 121 56.34 -41.09 -27.56
N HIS A 122 55.94 -41.88 -26.55
CA HIS A 122 55.01 -43.02 -26.30
C HIS A 122 54.64 -43.03 -24.76
N GLN A 123 54.12 -44.03 -24.02
CA GLN A 123 53.76 -45.46 -24.22
C GLN A 123 52.23 -45.67 -24.01
N GLY A 124 51.57 -46.41 -23.08
CA GLY A 124 51.89 -47.41 -22.02
C GLY A 124 51.83 -46.90 -20.55
N GLU A 125 51.30 -47.64 -19.55
CA GLU A 125 50.43 -48.85 -19.56
C GLU A 125 49.53 -48.97 -18.30
N ALA A 126 48.79 -50.09 -18.13
CA ALA A 126 47.57 -50.22 -17.32
C ALA A 126 47.71 -50.35 -15.78
N ARG A 127 46.58 -50.28 -15.05
CA ARG A 127 46.47 -50.57 -13.61
C ARG A 127 45.08 -51.15 -13.22
N PRO A 128 44.99 -52.26 -12.45
CA PRO A 128 43.71 -52.89 -12.03
C PRO A 128 43.26 -52.51 -10.60
N GLU A 129 42.01 -52.88 -10.24
CA GLU A 129 41.50 -52.90 -8.85
C GLU A 129 42.15 -54.03 -8.00
N PRO A 130 42.10 -53.99 -6.65
CA PRO A 130 40.97 -54.65 -5.94
C PRO A 130 40.50 -53.94 -4.64
N ARG A 131 39.74 -54.67 -3.81
CA ARG A 131 38.88 -54.25 -2.67
C ARG A 131 39.58 -54.17 -1.27
N PRO A 132 38.90 -53.79 -0.16
CA PRO A 132 39.51 -53.11 1.00
C PRO A 132 39.76 -53.98 2.24
N GLU A 133 40.46 -53.42 3.25
CA GLU A 133 40.42 -53.88 4.66
C GLU A 133 40.70 -52.73 5.67
N ALA A 134 40.59 -52.99 6.98
CA ALA A 134 40.40 -51.97 8.04
C ALA A 134 41.57 -51.82 9.05
N ARG A 135 41.51 -50.78 9.92
CA ARG A 135 42.40 -50.56 11.09
C ARG A 135 41.74 -49.59 12.12
N PRO A 136 42.20 -49.46 13.39
CA PRO A 136 41.39 -49.98 14.51
C PRO A 136 41.13 -48.98 15.68
N GLU A 137 40.40 -49.44 16.70
CA GLU A 137 40.08 -48.72 17.94
C GLU A 137 41.20 -48.75 19.01
N ALA A 138 41.24 -47.71 19.86
CA ALA A 138 41.69 -47.77 21.25
C ALA A 138 41.05 -46.63 22.09
N ARG A 139 40.76 -46.87 23.38
CA ARG A 139 40.27 -45.85 24.37
C ARG A 139 41.38 -45.52 25.38
N PRO A 140 41.25 -44.41 26.14
CA PRO A 140 40.98 -44.60 27.58
C PRO A 140 40.06 -43.56 28.28
N GLN A 141 39.24 -44.08 29.20
CA GLN A 141 38.76 -43.63 30.54
C GLN A 141 38.61 -42.14 30.97
N ALA A 142 37.73 -41.90 31.98
CA ALA A 142 37.39 -40.60 32.60
C ALA A 142 38.17 -40.34 33.91
N HIS A 143 38.33 -39.10 34.40
CA HIS A 143 37.47 -38.32 35.34
C HIS A 143 38.26 -37.08 35.87
N PRO A 144 37.74 -36.13 36.70
CA PRO A 144 36.37 -35.74 37.07
C PRO A 144 36.10 -34.20 36.91
N GLU A 145 35.29 -33.60 37.79
CA GLU A 145 34.68 -32.25 37.73
C GLU A 145 35.60 -31.05 38.12
N ALA A 146 35.24 -29.85 37.61
CA ALA A 146 35.49 -28.54 38.26
C ALA A 146 34.40 -27.52 37.84
N ARG A 147 34.13 -26.50 38.68
CA ARG A 147 33.15 -25.40 38.43
C ARG A 147 33.85 -24.08 38.04
N PRO A 148 33.15 -23.12 37.41
CA PRO A 148 33.76 -21.94 36.80
C PRO A 148 33.96 -20.74 37.74
N GLU A 149 34.95 -19.89 37.42
CA GLU A 149 35.12 -18.53 37.95
C GLU A 149 35.10 -17.47 36.82
N PRO A 150 34.86 -16.17 37.12
CA PRO A 150 34.43 -15.19 36.13
C PRO A 150 35.55 -14.26 35.60
N HIS A 151 35.43 -13.82 34.34
CA HIS A 151 36.20 -12.70 33.80
C HIS A 151 35.50 -11.34 34.07
N PRO A 152 36.23 -10.28 34.49
CA PRO A 152 35.65 -9.00 34.89
C PRO A 152 35.44 -8.01 33.72
N GLN A 153 34.66 -6.96 34.00
CA GLN A 153 34.40 -5.82 33.10
C GLN A 153 35.49 -4.74 33.19
N PRO A 154 35.78 -4.00 32.10
CA PRO A 154 36.61 -2.79 32.15
C PRO A 154 35.81 -1.56 32.66
N ARG A 155 36.48 -0.68 33.43
CA ARG A 155 36.01 0.67 33.83
C ARG A 155 37.21 1.65 33.86
N PRO A 156 36.97 2.97 33.85
CA PRO A 156 37.97 3.96 33.36
C PRO A 156 38.99 4.45 34.39
N GLU A 157 40.05 5.11 33.90
CA GLU A 157 41.21 5.60 34.65
C GLU A 157 41.13 7.08 35.07
N ALA A 158 41.80 7.43 36.18
CA ALA A 158 42.20 8.76 36.65
C ALA A 158 43.23 8.60 37.80
N HIS A 159 44.08 9.55 38.24
CA HIS A 159 44.26 10.99 37.99
C HIS A 159 45.78 11.32 37.90
N PRO A 160 46.18 12.61 37.73
CA PRO A 160 47.11 13.18 38.72
C PRO A 160 46.56 14.40 39.48
N GLN A 161 47.31 14.90 40.47
CA GLN A 161 46.75 15.56 41.67
C GLN A 161 47.40 16.90 42.06
N THR A 162 46.60 17.81 42.67
CA THR A 162 46.98 18.75 43.79
C THR A 162 47.97 19.90 43.49
N PRO A 163 48.19 20.93 44.37
CA PRO A 163 47.72 21.09 45.78
C PRO A 163 47.15 22.47 46.24
N HIS A 164 46.48 22.46 47.42
CA HIS A 164 46.19 23.56 48.39
C HIS A 164 45.42 24.83 47.94
N GLY A 165 44.63 25.52 48.80
CA GLY A 165 44.18 25.21 50.17
C GLY A 165 43.46 26.40 50.88
N ALA A 166 43.08 26.21 52.16
CA ALA A 166 42.58 27.19 53.15
C ALA A 166 41.09 27.64 53.14
N ARG A 167 40.67 28.24 54.29
CA ARG A 167 39.30 28.53 54.76
C ARG A 167 38.79 29.93 54.35
N GLY A 168 37.47 30.17 54.39
CA GLY A 168 36.85 31.50 54.41
C GLY A 168 35.31 31.44 54.62
N ASP A 169 34.74 32.44 55.30
CA ASP A 169 33.32 32.51 55.66
C ASP A 169 32.47 33.43 54.76
N ALA A 170 31.15 33.20 54.79
CA ALA A 170 30.00 34.11 54.61
C ALA A 170 30.06 35.32 53.63
N GLY A 171 29.00 35.47 52.82
CA GLY A 171 28.65 36.75 52.18
C GLY A 171 27.51 36.66 51.15
N TRP A 172 26.57 37.61 51.17
CA TRP A 172 25.60 37.80 50.08
C TRP A 172 26.21 38.71 48.99
N GLY A 173 25.97 38.43 47.71
CA GLY A 173 26.50 39.24 46.61
C GLY A 173 25.66 39.11 45.32
N THR A 174 25.30 40.26 44.74
CA THR A 174 24.55 40.39 43.48
C THR A 174 25.35 39.88 42.28
N ALA A 175 24.71 39.11 41.38
CA ALA A 175 25.34 38.62 40.15
C ALA A 175 25.27 39.64 38.99
N ALA A 176 26.40 39.92 38.33
CA ALA A 176 26.47 40.71 37.11
C ALA A 176 27.68 40.35 36.22
N ALA A 177 27.37 39.93 34.98
CA ALA A 177 28.22 39.93 33.77
C ALA A 177 29.54 39.12 33.71
N ALA A 178 30.01 38.94 32.46
CA ALA A 178 31.21 38.23 32.00
C ALA A 178 31.26 36.69 32.24
N ASP A 179 31.72 35.85 31.30
CA ASP A 179 31.97 36.10 29.87
C ASP A 179 31.84 34.79 29.06
N SER A 180 31.83 34.86 27.72
CA SER A 180 31.86 33.66 26.86
C SER A 180 32.52 33.93 25.49
N PRO A 181 33.38 33.03 24.98
CA PRO A 181 34.18 33.28 23.78
C PRO A 181 33.35 33.30 22.49
N PRO A 182 33.78 34.05 21.46
CA PRO A 182 32.96 34.36 20.29
C PRO A 182 32.88 33.20 19.27
N VAL A 183 31.71 33.04 18.66
CA VAL A 183 31.49 32.21 17.46
C VAL A 183 31.48 33.11 16.22
N ALA A 184 32.22 32.73 15.18
CA ALA A 184 32.40 33.56 13.99
C ALA A 184 31.14 33.60 13.08
N PRO A 185 30.75 34.78 12.57
CA PRO A 185 29.62 34.93 11.65
C PRO A 185 30.00 34.61 10.19
N TRP A 186 29.03 34.09 9.42
CA TRP A 186 29.17 33.91 7.97
C TRP A 186 29.05 35.26 7.22
N PRO A 187 29.69 35.42 6.04
CA PRO A 187 29.75 36.70 5.33
C PRO A 187 28.40 37.12 4.72
N ARG A 188 28.17 38.44 4.68
CA ARG A 188 27.04 39.07 3.97
C ARG A 188 27.43 39.38 2.52
N ALA A 189 26.45 39.32 1.61
CA ALA A 189 26.56 39.88 0.26
C ALA A 189 26.46 41.43 0.30
N ALA A 190 26.93 42.09 -0.77
CA ALA A 190 27.08 43.54 -0.84
C ALA A 190 25.88 44.28 -1.52
N GLU A 191 25.84 45.60 -1.29
CA GLU A 191 24.98 46.63 -1.91
C GLU A 191 25.89 47.67 -2.63
N VAL A 192 25.47 48.62 -3.46
CA VAL A 192 24.16 49.24 -3.83
C VAL A 192 24.15 49.40 -5.38
N PRO A 193 23.53 50.39 -6.11
CA PRO A 193 22.43 51.37 -5.86
C PRO A 193 21.30 51.32 -6.94
N GLY A 194 20.29 52.22 -6.89
CA GLY A 194 19.37 52.37 -8.03
C GLY A 194 18.35 53.52 -8.11
N ALA A 195 17.47 53.71 -7.10
CA ALA A 195 16.42 54.76 -7.05
C ALA A 195 15.36 54.77 -8.20
N PRO A 196 14.32 55.64 -8.17
CA PRO A 196 13.66 56.31 -7.05
C PRO A 196 12.18 55.88 -6.88
N ALA A 197 11.47 56.45 -5.89
CA ALA A 197 10.01 56.34 -5.74
C ALA A 197 9.34 57.73 -5.86
N GLY A 198 8.11 57.80 -6.37
CA GLY A 198 7.35 59.06 -6.41
C GLY A 198 5.97 58.98 -7.07
N ALA A 199 5.07 59.84 -6.61
CA ALA A 199 3.72 60.13 -7.11
C ALA A 199 2.64 59.03 -7.00
N ALA A 200 1.43 59.45 -6.62
CA ALA A 200 0.20 58.66 -6.63
C ALA A 200 -0.91 59.46 -7.33
N ALA A 201 -1.75 58.81 -8.14
CA ALA A 201 -2.98 59.40 -8.66
C ALA A 201 -4.02 58.34 -9.08
N SER A 202 -5.27 58.77 -8.99
CA SER A 202 -6.54 58.09 -9.27
C SER A 202 -6.74 57.40 -10.63
N ALA A 203 -7.51 56.30 -10.57
CA ALA A 203 -8.63 55.91 -11.45
C ALA A 203 -8.52 56.01 -13.00
N GLY A 204 -8.77 54.87 -13.68
CA GLY A 204 -9.05 54.77 -15.11
C GLY A 204 -9.66 53.41 -15.48
N GLN A 205 -10.44 53.32 -16.56
CA GLN A 205 -11.14 52.11 -17.02
C GLN A 205 -10.61 51.62 -18.39
N ALA A 206 -10.77 50.31 -18.65
CA ALA A 206 -10.60 49.64 -19.96
C ALA A 206 -9.16 49.66 -20.53
N ALA A 207 -8.80 48.91 -21.60
CA ALA A 207 -9.53 47.97 -22.44
C ALA A 207 -8.63 46.79 -22.89
N ALA A 208 -9.21 45.74 -23.47
CA ALA A 208 -8.46 44.67 -24.16
C ALA A 208 -8.32 44.96 -25.68
N PRO A 209 -7.23 44.53 -26.35
CA PRO A 209 -7.00 44.84 -27.76
C PRO A 209 -7.75 43.89 -28.71
N THR A 210 -8.56 44.46 -29.61
CA THR A 210 -9.22 43.76 -30.73
C THR A 210 -8.34 43.78 -31.99
N ARG A 211 -8.54 42.85 -32.93
CA ARG A 211 -8.06 42.98 -34.33
C ARG A 211 -9.23 42.98 -35.32
N THR A 212 -8.99 43.63 -36.46
CA THR A 212 -9.97 44.17 -37.42
C THR A 212 -10.58 43.15 -38.38
N ALA A 213 -11.64 43.55 -39.11
CA ALA A 213 -12.39 42.71 -40.04
C ALA A 213 -12.94 43.51 -41.26
N GLY A 214 -13.36 42.78 -42.30
CA GLY A 214 -14.20 43.27 -43.42
C GLY A 214 -13.59 43.07 -44.83
N PRO A 215 -14.39 43.11 -45.92
CA PRO A 215 -15.84 43.36 -46.01
C PRO A 215 -16.65 42.23 -46.72
N THR A 216 -17.91 42.53 -47.07
CA THR A 216 -19.04 41.62 -47.41
C THR A 216 -19.44 41.53 -48.89
N ARG A 217 -20.23 40.50 -49.27
CA ARG A 217 -21.29 40.51 -50.31
C ARG A 217 -22.18 39.24 -50.24
N THR A 218 -23.49 39.32 -49.93
CA THR A 218 -24.71 39.35 -50.80
C THR A 218 -25.15 38.00 -51.42
N ALA A 219 -26.46 37.78 -51.68
CA ALA A 219 -27.05 36.43 -51.84
C ALA A 219 -28.20 36.28 -52.88
N GLY A 220 -28.37 35.05 -53.40
CA GLY A 220 -29.57 34.48 -54.09
C GLY A 220 -29.79 34.84 -55.57
N PRO A 221 -30.74 34.18 -56.30
CA PRO A 221 -31.49 32.94 -56.00
C PRO A 221 -31.60 31.94 -57.21
N ASP A 222 -32.56 30.99 -57.13
CA ASP A 222 -33.14 30.11 -58.20
C ASP A 222 -32.28 29.03 -58.92
N VAL A 223 -32.85 28.00 -59.59
CA VAL A 223 -33.89 26.99 -59.28
C VAL A 223 -34.13 26.10 -60.53
N THR A 224 -34.07 24.75 -60.40
CA THR A 224 -34.81 23.67 -61.13
C THR A 224 -34.10 22.33 -60.90
N ARG A 225 -34.68 21.38 -60.15
CA ARG A 225 -35.55 20.26 -60.58
C ARG A 225 -34.84 19.06 -61.23
N ASP A 226 -34.76 17.99 -60.42
CA ASP A 226 -34.62 16.56 -60.73
C ASP A 226 -35.64 16.10 -61.81
N PRO A 227 -35.43 14.97 -62.54
CA PRO A 227 -35.88 13.68 -61.98
C PRO A 227 -35.15 12.41 -62.50
N HIS A 228 -34.28 11.75 -61.70
CA HIS A 228 -33.90 10.33 -61.91
C HIS A 228 -33.54 9.52 -60.63
N ARG A 229 -34.56 9.26 -59.79
CA ARG A 229 -34.99 7.93 -59.24
C ARG A 229 -33.93 6.93 -58.66
N PRO A 230 -34.21 6.24 -57.52
CA PRO A 230 -34.91 6.63 -56.28
C PRO A 230 -34.06 6.36 -55.00
N ALA A 231 -34.59 6.74 -53.82
CA ALA A 231 -33.84 6.81 -52.56
C ALA A 231 -33.45 5.46 -51.88
N ALA A 232 -32.38 5.51 -51.08
CA ALA A 232 -32.09 4.58 -49.97
C ALA A 232 -31.21 5.24 -48.89
N GLY A 233 -31.64 5.17 -47.62
CA GLY A 233 -30.81 5.43 -46.42
C GLY A 233 -30.59 6.89 -45.99
N GLU A 234 -30.98 7.21 -44.75
CA GLU A 234 -30.48 8.41 -44.03
C GLU A 234 -29.07 8.14 -43.46
N PRO A 235 -28.18 9.15 -43.35
CA PRO A 235 -26.81 8.95 -42.89
C PRO A 235 -26.67 8.92 -41.36
N ASP A 236 -25.83 8.02 -40.85
CA ASP A 236 -25.44 7.94 -39.43
C ASP A 236 -24.66 9.18 -38.95
N GLY A 237 -24.81 9.49 -37.66
CA GLY A 237 -24.05 10.55 -36.98
C GLY A 237 -22.58 10.16 -36.70
N PRO A 238 -21.68 11.15 -36.49
CA PRO A 238 -20.25 10.89 -36.44
C PRO A 238 -19.80 10.15 -35.17
N HIS A 239 -19.43 8.87 -35.30
CA HIS A 239 -18.71 8.13 -34.27
C HIS A 239 -17.23 8.53 -34.23
N GLY A 240 -16.83 9.26 -33.18
CA GLY A 240 -15.46 9.72 -33.00
C GLY A 240 -14.50 8.65 -32.47
N ALA A 241 -13.47 8.35 -33.27
CA ALA A 241 -12.15 7.82 -32.89
C ALA A 241 -12.08 6.89 -31.65
N ALA A 242 -12.21 5.58 -31.88
CA ALA A 242 -11.80 4.57 -30.90
C ALA A 242 -10.28 4.36 -30.95
N ALA A 243 -9.59 4.53 -29.82
CA ALA A 243 -8.22 4.05 -29.67
C ALA A 243 -8.23 2.53 -29.60
N THR A 244 -7.61 1.86 -30.58
CA THR A 244 -7.53 0.39 -30.64
C THR A 244 -6.57 -0.13 -29.58
N HIS A 245 -7.11 -0.44 -28.40
CA HIS A 245 -6.39 -1.22 -27.39
C HIS A 245 -6.21 -2.66 -27.91
N PHE A 246 -4.97 -3.11 -28.00
CA PHE A 246 -4.64 -4.50 -28.33
C PHE A 246 -4.27 -5.27 -27.07
N ILE A 247 -4.63 -6.56 -27.06
CA ILE A 247 -4.11 -7.58 -26.15
C ILE A 247 -3.42 -8.58 -27.08
N ASP A 248 -2.10 -8.72 -26.99
CA ASP A 248 -1.26 -9.46 -27.96
C ASP A 248 -1.00 -10.92 -27.55
N ARG A 249 -1.57 -11.35 -26.41
CA ARG A 249 -1.59 -12.74 -25.94
C ARG A 249 -2.74 -13.53 -26.58
N SER A 250 -2.51 -14.82 -26.80
CA SER A 250 -3.58 -15.74 -27.22
C SER A 250 -4.67 -15.85 -26.15
N PRO A 251 -5.96 -16.03 -26.52
CA PRO A 251 -7.02 -16.17 -25.55
C PRO A 251 -6.84 -17.42 -24.68
N SER A 252 -6.91 -17.26 -23.36
CA SER A 252 -6.88 -18.35 -22.38
C SER A 252 -8.17 -19.17 -22.36
N GLY A 253 -9.27 -18.61 -22.87
CA GLY A 253 -10.56 -19.28 -23.06
C GLY A 253 -11.38 -18.63 -24.17
N VAL A 254 -12.29 -19.39 -24.78
CA VAL A 254 -13.23 -18.87 -25.80
C VAL A 254 -14.61 -19.41 -25.51
N HIS A 255 -15.51 -18.53 -25.10
CA HIS A 255 -16.88 -18.86 -24.65
C HIS A 255 -17.89 -18.42 -25.72
N ARG A 256 -18.95 -19.19 -25.99
CA ARG A 256 -19.99 -18.79 -26.96
C ARG A 256 -21.13 -18.06 -26.25
N LEU A 257 -21.47 -16.87 -26.74
CA LEU A 257 -22.66 -16.13 -26.31
C LEU A 257 -23.90 -16.67 -27.03
N VAL A 258 -24.90 -17.10 -26.26
CA VAL A 258 -26.16 -17.62 -26.80
C VAL A 258 -27.12 -16.47 -27.05
N GLN A 259 -27.48 -16.23 -28.31
CA GLN A 259 -28.44 -15.19 -28.68
C GLN A 259 -29.77 -15.37 -27.91
N GLY A 260 -30.31 -14.27 -27.37
CA GLY A 260 -31.57 -14.27 -26.62
C GLY A 260 -31.48 -14.74 -25.16
N ARG A 261 -30.31 -15.14 -24.65
CA ARG A 261 -30.09 -15.38 -23.20
C ARG A 261 -28.99 -14.47 -22.65
N PRO A 262 -29.15 -13.92 -21.42
CA PRO A 262 -28.05 -13.25 -20.74
C PRO A 262 -27.00 -14.27 -20.28
N MET A 263 -25.73 -13.85 -20.23
CA MET A 263 -24.62 -14.60 -19.64
C MET A 263 -24.12 -13.82 -18.42
N ARG A 264 -24.32 -14.35 -17.21
CA ARG A 264 -23.74 -13.78 -15.99
C ARG A 264 -22.30 -14.24 -15.82
N ILE A 265 -21.48 -13.34 -15.28
CA ILE A 265 -20.07 -13.54 -14.99
C ILE A 265 -19.82 -13.29 -13.51
N GLY A 266 -19.06 -14.17 -12.86
CA GLY A 266 -18.63 -14.00 -11.48
C GLY A 266 -17.92 -15.24 -10.92
N ARG A 267 -17.37 -15.15 -9.70
CA ARG A 267 -16.61 -16.27 -9.10
C ARG A 267 -17.45 -17.40 -8.51
N ALA A 268 -18.77 -17.32 -8.62
CA ALA A 268 -19.66 -18.36 -8.09
C ALA A 268 -20.04 -19.36 -9.18
N GLN A 269 -20.19 -20.64 -8.81
CA GLN A 269 -20.47 -21.74 -9.74
C GLN A 269 -21.89 -21.70 -10.35
N ASP A 270 -22.72 -20.75 -9.93
CA ASP A 270 -24.07 -20.46 -10.44
C ASP A 270 -24.13 -19.35 -11.52
N ASN A 271 -22.97 -18.94 -12.05
CA ASN A 271 -22.85 -18.10 -13.26
C ASN A 271 -22.71 -18.97 -14.52
N GLU A 272 -23.18 -18.49 -15.67
CA GLU A 272 -22.92 -19.13 -16.96
C GLU A 272 -21.42 -19.10 -17.35
N LEU A 273 -20.67 -18.11 -16.86
CA LEU A 273 -19.21 -18.02 -16.97
C LEU A 273 -18.59 -17.77 -15.59
N VAL A 274 -17.88 -18.77 -15.07
CA VAL A 274 -17.22 -18.72 -13.77
C VAL A 274 -15.82 -18.12 -13.92
N VAL A 275 -15.58 -16.98 -13.27
CA VAL A 275 -14.28 -16.28 -13.28
C VAL A 275 -13.73 -16.24 -11.86
N GLU A 276 -12.74 -17.09 -11.58
CA GLU A 276 -12.13 -17.16 -10.25
C GLU A 276 -11.23 -15.96 -9.97
N GLY A 277 -11.27 -15.45 -8.74
CA GLY A 277 -10.31 -14.44 -8.28
C GLY A 277 -10.78 -13.67 -7.04
N PRO A 278 -9.86 -13.20 -6.18
CA PRO A 278 -10.20 -12.45 -4.97
C PRO A 278 -10.83 -11.07 -5.25
N HIS A 279 -10.69 -10.55 -6.47
CA HIS A 279 -11.26 -9.28 -6.91
C HIS A 279 -12.66 -9.39 -7.54
N VAL A 280 -13.16 -10.59 -7.77
CA VAL A 280 -14.42 -10.83 -8.51
C VAL A 280 -15.57 -11.03 -7.52
N SER A 281 -16.69 -10.31 -7.68
CA SER A 281 -17.92 -10.60 -6.92
C SER A 281 -18.51 -11.97 -7.29
N ARG A 282 -19.32 -12.58 -6.41
CA ARG A 282 -19.99 -13.85 -6.69
C ARG A 282 -20.82 -13.78 -7.97
N HIS A 283 -21.56 -12.70 -8.13
CA HIS A 283 -22.19 -12.25 -9.37
C HIS A 283 -21.61 -10.86 -9.63
N HIS A 284 -20.90 -10.68 -10.74
CA HIS A 284 -20.11 -9.47 -11.01
C HIS A 284 -20.78 -8.63 -12.09
N ALA A 285 -21.03 -9.22 -13.25
CA ALA A 285 -21.58 -8.54 -14.41
C ALA A 285 -22.47 -9.49 -15.23
N GLU A 286 -23.25 -8.93 -16.15
CA GLU A 286 -24.15 -9.68 -17.04
C GLU A 286 -24.08 -9.14 -18.46
N PHE A 287 -23.68 -9.98 -19.41
CA PHE A 287 -23.80 -9.70 -20.85
C PHE A 287 -25.25 -9.96 -21.26
N ARG A 288 -25.97 -8.89 -21.61
CA ARG A 288 -27.37 -8.92 -22.05
C ARG A 288 -27.46 -8.78 -23.57
N PRO A 289 -28.12 -9.69 -24.30
CA PRO A 289 -28.37 -9.52 -25.73
C PRO A 289 -29.46 -8.47 -25.98
N LEU A 290 -29.27 -7.65 -27.01
CA LEU A 290 -30.25 -6.67 -27.50
C LEU A 290 -30.78 -7.05 -28.90
N PRO A 291 -31.93 -6.50 -29.32
CA PRO A 291 -32.38 -6.56 -30.70
C PRO A 291 -31.28 -6.10 -31.68
N GLY A 292 -31.10 -6.86 -32.77
CA GLY A 292 -30.03 -6.64 -33.74
C GLY A 292 -28.68 -7.28 -33.38
N GLY A 293 -28.62 -8.20 -32.41
CA GLY A 293 -27.43 -9.03 -32.14
C GLY A 293 -26.28 -8.32 -31.41
N ARG A 294 -26.51 -7.10 -30.90
CA ARG A 294 -25.59 -6.37 -30.03
C ARG A 294 -25.69 -6.85 -28.59
N PHE A 295 -24.67 -6.59 -27.77
CA PHE A 295 -24.66 -6.88 -26.34
C PHE A 295 -24.49 -5.60 -25.50
N GLU A 296 -25.14 -5.54 -24.35
CA GLU A 296 -24.86 -4.59 -23.27
C GLU A 296 -24.21 -5.35 -22.10
N ILE A 297 -23.12 -4.83 -21.54
CA ILE A 297 -22.63 -5.26 -20.24
C ILE A 297 -23.32 -4.45 -19.15
N VAL A 298 -23.82 -5.13 -18.12
CA VAL A 298 -24.43 -4.51 -16.93
C VAL A 298 -23.68 -4.98 -15.70
N ASP A 299 -23.20 -4.04 -14.88
CA ASP A 299 -22.59 -4.36 -13.60
C ASP A 299 -23.68 -4.70 -12.56
N LEU A 300 -23.51 -5.80 -11.82
CA LEU A 300 -24.51 -6.31 -10.87
C LEU A 300 -24.37 -5.69 -9.47
N GLY A 301 -23.60 -4.61 -9.33
CA GLY A 301 -23.16 -4.04 -8.05
C GLY A 301 -21.88 -4.69 -7.55
N SER A 302 -20.92 -4.89 -8.44
CA SER A 302 -19.65 -5.55 -8.16
C SER A 302 -18.77 -4.74 -7.18
N HIS A 303 -17.82 -5.43 -6.54
CA HIS A 303 -16.98 -4.80 -5.51
C HIS A 303 -15.96 -3.81 -6.07
N ASN A 304 -15.30 -4.18 -7.17
CA ASN A 304 -14.24 -3.39 -7.80
C ASN A 304 -14.72 -2.60 -9.03
N GLY A 305 -15.94 -2.87 -9.52
CA GLY A 305 -16.47 -2.30 -10.76
C GLY A 305 -16.14 -3.16 -11.98
N THR A 306 -17.09 -3.21 -12.92
CA THR A 306 -16.86 -3.66 -14.30
C THR A 306 -16.28 -2.51 -15.11
N TYR A 307 -15.26 -2.78 -15.94
CA TYR A 307 -14.61 -1.78 -16.77
C TYR A 307 -14.81 -2.07 -18.26
N VAL A 308 -14.94 -1.03 -19.09
CA VAL A 308 -14.90 -1.13 -20.56
C VAL A 308 -13.87 -0.13 -21.08
N ASN A 309 -12.84 -0.63 -21.77
CA ASN A 309 -11.66 0.13 -22.23
C ASN A 309 -11.00 0.93 -21.09
N GLY A 310 -10.93 0.32 -19.90
CA GLY A 310 -10.39 0.93 -18.68
C GLY A 310 -11.29 1.96 -17.98
N GLN A 311 -12.48 2.27 -18.51
CA GLN A 311 -13.47 3.15 -17.87
C GLN A 311 -14.51 2.34 -17.09
N PRO A 312 -14.82 2.68 -15.82
CA PRO A 312 -15.83 1.97 -15.04
C PRO A 312 -17.24 2.20 -15.59
N VAL A 313 -18.08 1.16 -15.63
CA VAL A 313 -19.45 1.24 -16.17
C VAL A 313 -20.50 0.63 -15.23
N ASP A 314 -21.62 1.34 -15.04
CA ASP A 314 -22.84 0.75 -14.45
C ASP A 314 -23.59 -0.09 -15.52
N ARG A 315 -23.61 0.38 -16.78
CA ARG A 315 -24.07 -0.33 -17.98
C ARG A 315 -23.44 0.28 -19.25
N ARG A 316 -23.17 -0.52 -20.29
CA ARG A 316 -22.66 -0.02 -21.59
C ARG A 316 -22.88 -1.01 -22.75
N LEU A 317 -23.28 -0.50 -23.92
CA LEU A 317 -23.27 -1.25 -25.19
C LEU A 317 -21.83 -1.55 -25.62
N ILE A 318 -21.60 -2.79 -26.07
CA ILE A 318 -20.28 -3.32 -26.47
C ILE A 318 -20.19 -3.45 -27.99
N GLY A 319 -19.14 -2.88 -28.58
CA GLY A 319 -18.72 -3.12 -29.96
C GLY A 319 -17.72 -4.30 -30.08
N PRO A 320 -17.42 -4.75 -31.32
CA PRO A 320 -16.54 -5.90 -31.59
C PRO A 320 -15.05 -5.67 -31.27
N HIS A 321 -14.69 -4.48 -30.77
CA HIS A 321 -13.34 -4.11 -30.33
C HIS A 321 -13.32 -3.54 -28.91
N ASP A 322 -14.46 -3.51 -28.21
CA ASP A 322 -14.50 -3.12 -26.80
C ASP A 322 -13.94 -4.25 -25.92
N ILE A 323 -13.16 -3.85 -24.91
CA ILE A 323 -12.46 -4.72 -23.98
C ILE A 323 -13.09 -4.58 -22.59
N VAL A 324 -13.62 -5.66 -22.03
CA VAL A 324 -14.29 -5.68 -20.73
C VAL A 324 -13.35 -6.22 -19.65
N GLY A 325 -13.01 -5.40 -18.66
CA GLY A 325 -12.21 -5.80 -17.50
C GLY A 325 -13.09 -6.26 -16.33
N VAL A 326 -12.85 -7.48 -15.83
CA VAL A 326 -13.55 -8.08 -14.68
C VAL A 326 -12.52 -8.72 -13.75
N GLY A 327 -12.07 -7.95 -12.75
CA GLY A 327 -11.00 -8.37 -11.85
C GLY A 327 -9.66 -8.50 -12.58
N HIS A 328 -9.13 -9.73 -12.70
CA HIS A 328 -7.88 -10.04 -13.40
C HIS A 328 -8.11 -10.70 -14.78
N SER A 329 -9.35 -11.12 -15.10
CA SER A 329 -9.71 -11.53 -16.45
C SER A 329 -10.18 -10.34 -17.28
N THR A 330 -9.87 -10.40 -18.57
CA THR A 330 -10.18 -9.36 -19.55
C THR A 330 -10.85 -10.03 -20.75
N PHE A 331 -11.93 -9.46 -21.29
CA PHE A 331 -12.76 -10.11 -22.30
C PHE A 331 -12.94 -9.27 -23.57
N ARG A 332 -12.90 -9.90 -24.74
CA ARG A 332 -13.13 -9.27 -26.06
C ARG A 332 -14.28 -9.95 -26.79
N LEU A 333 -15.16 -9.16 -27.42
CA LEU A 333 -16.29 -9.68 -28.19
C LEU A 333 -15.90 -9.94 -29.66
N ALA A 334 -15.62 -11.19 -30.01
CA ALA A 334 -15.33 -11.64 -31.36
C ALA A 334 -16.57 -12.31 -32.01
N GLY A 335 -17.53 -11.49 -32.45
CA GLY A 335 -18.76 -11.97 -33.10
C GLY A 335 -19.71 -12.69 -32.12
N ASP A 336 -19.92 -14.00 -32.30
CA ASP A 336 -20.69 -14.85 -31.37
C ASP A 336 -19.88 -15.31 -30.14
N ARG A 337 -18.61 -14.90 -30.05
CA ARG A 337 -17.65 -15.43 -29.07
C ARG A 337 -17.16 -14.35 -28.13
N LEU A 338 -17.03 -14.72 -26.86
CA LEU A 338 -16.34 -13.95 -25.84
C LEU A 338 -14.98 -14.61 -25.61
N GLU A 339 -13.92 -13.93 -26.08
CA GLU A 339 -12.53 -14.34 -25.88
C GLU A 339 -12.06 -13.85 -24.52
N GLU A 340 -11.51 -14.75 -23.69
CA GLU A 340 -10.98 -14.45 -22.36
C GLU A 340 -9.45 -14.39 -22.38
N PHE A 341 -8.91 -13.37 -21.70
CA PHE A 341 -7.49 -13.16 -21.46
C PHE A 341 -7.30 -12.96 -19.94
N ALA A 342 -7.01 -14.06 -19.25
CA ALA A 342 -6.73 -14.07 -17.82
C ALA A 342 -5.25 -13.74 -17.54
N ASP A 343 -4.98 -12.90 -16.53
CA ASP A 343 -3.60 -12.66 -16.06
C ASP A 343 -3.10 -13.88 -15.24
N THR A 344 -2.46 -14.83 -15.92
CA THR A 344 -1.86 -16.04 -15.34
C THR A 344 -0.51 -15.79 -14.64
N GLY A 345 -0.21 -14.53 -14.30
CA GLY A 345 1.11 -14.07 -13.83
C GLY A 345 2.12 -13.76 -14.96
N GLU A 346 1.85 -14.21 -16.19
CA GLU A 346 2.54 -13.75 -17.40
C GLU A 346 2.05 -12.34 -17.73
N VAL A 347 2.84 -11.34 -17.32
CA VAL A 347 2.55 -9.91 -17.45
C VAL A 347 3.82 -9.16 -17.83
N PHE A 348 3.87 -8.69 -19.07
CA PHE A 348 4.87 -7.72 -19.52
C PHE A 348 4.60 -6.35 -18.92
N PHE A 349 5.64 -5.70 -18.38
CA PHE A 349 5.56 -4.36 -17.79
C PHE A 349 6.72 -3.50 -18.27
N ALA A 350 6.46 -2.26 -18.71
CA ALA A 350 7.50 -1.39 -19.26
C ALA A 350 7.34 0.09 -18.90
N ALA A 351 8.47 0.78 -18.85
CA ALA A 351 8.60 2.23 -18.74
C ALA A 351 9.16 2.79 -20.05
N ARG A 352 8.59 3.89 -20.55
CA ARG A 352 9.07 4.60 -21.75
C ARG A 352 9.17 6.09 -21.48
N ASN A 353 10.37 6.64 -21.65
CA ASN A 353 10.71 8.06 -21.62
C ASN A 353 10.19 8.78 -20.36
N LEU A 354 10.25 8.11 -19.20
CA LEU A 354 9.72 8.65 -17.94
C LEU A 354 10.59 9.81 -17.44
N THR A 355 10.03 11.01 -17.46
CA THR A 355 10.65 12.22 -16.92
C THR A 355 9.80 12.80 -15.80
N VAL A 356 10.44 13.12 -14.68
CA VAL A 356 9.81 13.67 -13.48
C VAL A 356 10.59 14.90 -13.00
N THR A 357 9.88 16.00 -12.84
CA THR A 357 10.38 17.28 -12.31
C THR A 357 9.82 17.55 -10.91
N VAL A 358 10.43 18.44 -10.13
CA VAL A 358 9.97 18.86 -8.80
C VAL A 358 10.24 20.35 -8.56
N GLY A 359 9.25 21.05 -7.99
CA GLY A 359 9.40 22.42 -7.49
C GLY A 359 9.67 23.42 -8.62
N ARG A 360 10.80 24.13 -8.56
CA ARG A 360 11.23 25.09 -9.59
C ARG A 360 11.83 24.41 -10.83
N GLY A 361 11.15 23.38 -11.36
CA GLY A 361 11.57 22.65 -12.57
C GLY A 361 12.81 21.77 -12.42
N LYS A 362 13.20 21.33 -11.22
CA LYS A 362 14.34 20.41 -11.06
C LYS A 362 13.94 19.01 -11.54
N THR A 363 14.59 18.49 -12.58
CA THR A 363 14.50 17.08 -13.00
C THR A 363 15.04 16.13 -11.92
N ILE A 364 14.33 15.03 -11.70
CA ILE A 364 14.61 13.96 -10.71
C ILE A 364 14.65 12.58 -11.38
N LEU A 365 13.94 12.40 -12.51
CA LEU A 365 14.10 11.30 -13.46
C LEU A 365 14.22 11.91 -14.85
N ASP A 366 15.15 11.41 -15.66
CA ASP A 366 15.38 11.85 -17.05
C ASP A 366 15.28 10.64 -17.99
N ASP A 367 14.27 10.66 -18.87
CA ASP A 367 14.14 9.73 -20.01
C ASP A 367 14.26 8.22 -19.64
N VAL A 368 13.75 7.85 -18.46
CA VAL A 368 13.91 6.48 -17.95
C VAL A 368 13.06 5.51 -18.77
N SER A 369 13.73 4.57 -19.45
CA SER A 369 13.12 3.59 -20.35
C SER A 369 13.69 2.18 -20.12
N PHE A 370 12.82 1.20 -19.85
CA PHE A 370 13.19 -0.22 -19.68
C PHE A 370 11.95 -1.14 -19.72
N GLY A 371 12.16 -2.43 -20.00
CA GLY A 371 11.11 -3.47 -20.01
C GLY A 371 11.42 -4.56 -19.00
N VAL A 372 10.48 -4.83 -18.10
CA VAL A 372 10.56 -5.88 -17.07
C VAL A 372 10.03 -7.18 -17.69
N PRO A 373 10.84 -8.26 -17.76
CA PRO A 373 10.39 -9.55 -18.25
C PRO A 373 9.32 -10.17 -17.34
N GLU A 374 8.43 -10.95 -17.92
CA GLU A 374 7.45 -11.76 -17.18
C GLU A 374 8.15 -12.74 -16.25
N LYS A 375 7.53 -13.04 -15.09
CA LYS A 375 7.97 -14.09 -14.16
C LYS A 375 9.44 -13.93 -13.69
N SER A 376 9.89 -12.68 -13.58
CA SER A 376 11.27 -12.32 -13.25
C SER A 376 11.39 -11.51 -11.97
N LEU A 377 12.53 -11.65 -11.29
CA LEU A 377 12.98 -10.82 -10.18
C LEU A 377 13.94 -9.75 -10.72
N VAL A 378 13.56 -8.48 -10.63
CA VAL A 378 14.35 -7.35 -11.13
C VAL A 378 14.74 -6.42 -9.99
N ALA A 379 16.03 -6.23 -9.78
CA ALA A 379 16.54 -5.24 -8.82
C ALA A 379 16.60 -3.83 -9.43
N VAL A 380 16.32 -2.81 -8.63
CA VAL A 380 16.58 -1.39 -8.95
C VAL A 380 17.55 -0.85 -7.91
N VAL A 381 18.75 -0.50 -8.37
CA VAL A 381 19.88 -0.05 -7.54
C VAL A 381 20.38 1.31 -8.03
N GLY A 382 21.16 1.99 -7.20
CA GLY A 382 21.60 3.36 -7.47
C GLY A 382 22.00 4.07 -6.18
N PRO A 383 22.95 5.03 -6.21
CA PRO A 383 23.40 5.76 -5.04
C PRO A 383 22.27 6.60 -4.42
N SER A 384 22.50 7.12 -3.21
CA SER A 384 21.52 7.97 -2.52
C SER A 384 21.19 9.23 -3.35
N GLY A 385 19.91 9.47 -3.61
CA GLY A 385 19.45 10.60 -4.43
C GLY A 385 19.33 10.33 -5.94
N SER A 386 19.69 9.14 -6.44
CA SER A 386 19.55 8.71 -7.86
C SER A 386 18.10 8.58 -8.38
N GLY A 387 17.09 8.95 -7.59
CA GLY A 387 15.68 8.95 -8.02
C GLY A 387 14.89 7.66 -7.75
N LYS A 388 15.50 6.57 -7.25
CA LYS A 388 14.87 5.24 -7.03
C LYS A 388 13.40 5.27 -6.55
N SER A 389 13.11 5.88 -5.40
CA SER A 389 11.75 5.93 -4.84
C SER A 389 10.82 6.90 -5.57
N THR A 390 11.36 7.81 -6.41
CA THR A 390 10.57 8.62 -7.35
C THR A 390 10.17 7.77 -8.55
N LEU A 391 11.10 6.99 -9.10
CA LEU A 391 10.81 6.00 -10.14
C LEU A 391 9.75 5.01 -9.66
N LEU A 392 9.89 4.45 -8.44
CA LEU A 392 8.90 3.51 -7.90
C LEU A 392 7.47 4.10 -7.84
N ARG A 393 7.34 5.38 -7.47
CA ARG A 393 6.04 6.09 -7.44
C ARG A 393 5.48 6.40 -8.83
N ALA A 394 6.35 6.58 -9.83
CA ALA A 394 5.98 6.72 -11.23
C ALA A 394 5.54 5.39 -11.84
N LEU A 395 6.28 4.30 -11.62
CA LEU A 395 5.95 2.94 -12.09
C LEU A 395 4.66 2.39 -11.49
N THR A 396 4.34 2.76 -10.24
CA THR A 396 3.11 2.33 -9.56
C THR A 396 1.93 3.28 -9.75
N GLY A 397 2.09 4.40 -10.48
CA GLY A 397 1.04 5.39 -10.71
C GLY A 397 0.64 6.24 -9.49
N TYR A 398 1.25 6.05 -8.31
CA TYR A 398 0.96 6.85 -7.11
C TYR A 398 1.34 8.33 -7.28
N ARG A 399 2.41 8.59 -8.04
CA ARG A 399 2.78 9.90 -8.57
C ARG A 399 3.19 9.70 -10.04
N PRO A 400 2.28 9.93 -11.01
CA PRO A 400 2.58 9.81 -12.43
C PRO A 400 3.79 10.67 -12.84
N ALA A 401 4.44 10.27 -13.94
CA ALA A 401 5.47 11.08 -14.56
C ALA A 401 4.87 12.33 -15.24
N ASP A 402 5.67 13.38 -15.39
CA ASP A 402 5.25 14.60 -16.10
C ASP A 402 5.25 14.35 -17.63
N HIS A 403 6.17 13.48 -18.08
CA HIS A 403 6.24 12.96 -19.45
C HIS A 403 6.59 11.46 -19.43
N GLY A 404 6.21 10.76 -20.51
CA GLY A 404 6.44 9.33 -20.68
C GLY A 404 5.24 8.45 -20.29
N HIS A 405 5.37 7.16 -20.55
CA HIS A 405 4.31 6.17 -20.39
C HIS A 405 4.77 4.97 -19.54
N VAL A 406 3.87 4.47 -18.70
CA VAL A 406 4.02 3.18 -18.01
C VAL A 406 3.00 2.21 -18.59
N LEU A 407 3.46 1.03 -18.98
CA LEU A 407 2.70 0.04 -19.74
C LEU A 407 2.59 -1.25 -18.94
N TYR A 408 1.37 -1.78 -18.81
CA TYR A 408 1.05 -3.09 -18.24
C TYR A 408 0.30 -3.87 -19.32
N ASP A 409 0.85 -4.97 -19.83
CA ASP A 409 0.27 -5.73 -20.96
C ASP A 409 -0.17 -4.81 -22.12
N HIS A 410 0.75 -3.95 -22.58
CA HIS A 410 0.54 -2.93 -23.63
C HIS A 410 -0.49 -1.83 -23.33
N ARG A 411 -1.12 -1.84 -22.15
CA ARG A 411 -2.11 -0.84 -21.69
C ARG A 411 -1.42 0.23 -20.83
N ASP A 412 -1.76 1.50 -21.07
CA ASP A 412 -1.19 2.62 -20.31
C ASP A 412 -1.78 2.70 -18.89
N LEU A 413 -0.90 2.64 -17.88
CA LEU A 413 -1.25 2.61 -16.46
C LEU A 413 -1.84 3.94 -15.96
N TYR A 414 -1.47 5.08 -16.55
CA TYR A 414 -1.92 6.40 -16.06
C TYR A 414 -3.35 6.71 -16.53
N THR A 415 -3.69 6.32 -17.75
CA THR A 415 -5.04 6.44 -18.32
C THR A 415 -6.01 5.40 -17.77
N GLN A 416 -5.55 4.17 -17.48
CA GLN A 416 -6.39 3.06 -17.01
C GLN A 416 -6.14 2.67 -15.53
N PHE A 417 -5.58 3.61 -14.74
CA PHE A 417 -5.18 3.42 -13.34
C PHE A 417 -6.27 2.81 -12.44
N ALA A 418 -7.54 3.17 -12.68
CA ALA A 418 -8.66 2.74 -11.85
C ALA A 418 -8.86 1.21 -11.86
N GLU A 419 -8.55 0.53 -12.96
CA GLU A 419 -8.57 -0.93 -13.08
C GLU A 419 -7.20 -1.52 -12.70
N LEU A 420 -6.14 -1.05 -13.36
CA LEU A 420 -4.82 -1.70 -13.35
C LEU A 420 -4.14 -1.66 -11.98
N ARG A 421 -4.39 -0.64 -11.14
CA ARG A 421 -3.83 -0.55 -9.77
C ARG A 421 -4.12 -1.78 -8.90
N HIS A 422 -5.22 -2.49 -9.15
CA HIS A 422 -5.61 -3.66 -8.36
C HIS A 422 -4.75 -4.89 -8.67
N ARG A 423 -4.14 -4.92 -9.86
CA ARG A 423 -3.25 -6.01 -10.31
C ARG A 423 -1.80 -5.85 -9.83
N ILE A 424 -1.50 -4.70 -9.21
CA ILE A 424 -0.16 -4.27 -8.77
C ILE A 424 -0.10 -4.21 -7.24
N GLY A 425 0.77 -5.01 -6.62
CA GLY A 425 1.08 -4.92 -5.18
C GLY A 425 2.24 -3.96 -4.92
N LEU A 426 2.21 -3.22 -3.80
CA LEU A 426 3.31 -2.36 -3.35
C LEU A 426 3.62 -2.58 -1.87
N VAL A 427 4.84 -3.04 -1.59
CA VAL A 427 5.40 -3.21 -0.24
C VAL A 427 6.38 -2.05 0.03
N PRO A 428 6.01 -1.04 0.82
CA PRO A 428 6.88 0.10 1.09
C PRO A 428 8.05 -0.26 2.03
N GLN A 429 8.99 0.67 2.21
CA GLN A 429 10.18 0.51 3.06
C GLN A 429 9.79 0.22 4.52
N ASP A 430 8.97 1.08 5.12
CA ASP A 430 8.46 0.89 6.48
C ASP A 430 7.47 -0.29 6.60
N ASP A 431 7.58 -1.04 7.71
CA ASP A 431 6.56 -2.01 8.15
C ASP A 431 5.30 -1.29 8.65
N ILE A 432 4.49 -0.80 7.72
CA ILE A 432 3.19 -0.14 7.97
C ILE A 432 2.17 -1.22 8.39
N LEU A 433 2.22 -1.59 9.67
CA LEU A 433 1.45 -2.66 10.31
C LEU A 433 0.85 -2.18 11.64
N HIS A 434 -0.33 -2.68 12.02
CA HIS A 434 -0.83 -2.59 13.40
C HIS A 434 -0.02 -3.56 14.28
N LYS A 435 0.92 -3.04 15.07
CA LYS A 435 1.92 -3.82 15.82
C LYS A 435 1.31 -4.57 17.00
N GLU A 436 0.15 -4.12 17.47
CA GLU A 436 -0.56 -4.58 18.66
C GLU A 436 -1.29 -5.91 18.41
N LEU A 437 -1.69 -6.16 17.15
CA LEU A 437 -2.49 -7.31 16.70
C LEU A 437 -1.62 -8.56 16.44
N THR A 438 -2.27 -9.73 16.38
CA THR A 438 -1.64 -10.97 15.87
C THR A 438 -1.61 -11.00 14.35
N VAL A 439 -0.74 -11.82 13.75
CA VAL A 439 -0.62 -11.94 12.29
C VAL A 439 -1.93 -12.39 11.63
N ASP A 440 -2.60 -13.42 12.16
CA ASP A 440 -3.94 -13.84 11.68
C ASP A 440 -4.92 -12.66 11.72
N THR A 441 -4.96 -11.94 12.84
CA THR A 441 -5.89 -10.81 13.04
C THR A 441 -5.62 -9.66 12.08
N ALA A 442 -4.35 -9.33 11.81
CA ALA A 442 -3.97 -8.30 10.85
C ALA A 442 -4.39 -8.69 9.42
N LEU A 443 -4.03 -9.89 8.96
CA LEU A 443 -4.42 -10.41 7.64
C LEU A 443 -5.93 -10.52 7.48
N LYS A 444 -6.65 -10.96 8.52
CA LYS A 444 -8.11 -11.09 8.59
C LYS A 444 -8.85 -9.76 8.52
N TYR A 445 -8.29 -8.67 9.03
CA TYR A 445 -8.84 -7.32 8.84
C TYR A 445 -8.52 -6.76 7.45
N ALA A 446 -7.30 -6.94 6.94
CA ALA A 446 -6.95 -6.53 5.58
C ALA A 446 -7.80 -7.27 4.52
N ALA A 447 -7.96 -8.59 4.66
CA ALA A 447 -8.83 -9.42 3.83
C ALA A 447 -10.31 -8.99 3.88
N ARG A 448 -10.79 -8.39 4.99
CA ARG A 448 -12.16 -7.82 5.07
C ARG A 448 -12.30 -6.46 4.41
N LEU A 449 -11.20 -5.76 4.11
CA LEU A 449 -11.20 -4.45 3.45
C LEU A 449 -10.83 -4.53 1.97
N ARG A 450 -10.01 -5.52 1.56
CA ARG A 450 -9.56 -5.74 0.17
C ARG A 450 -10.42 -6.71 -0.64
N PHE A 451 -11.16 -7.62 0.00
CA PHE A 451 -12.01 -8.58 -0.70
C PHE A 451 -13.49 -8.15 -0.70
N PRO A 452 -14.26 -8.57 -1.72
CA PRO A 452 -15.71 -8.40 -1.78
C PRO A 452 -16.46 -8.71 -0.48
N GLY A 453 -17.52 -7.93 -0.23
CA GLY A 453 -18.40 -8.13 0.93
C GLY A 453 -19.10 -9.50 0.93
N ASP A 454 -19.22 -10.14 -0.23
CA ASP A 454 -19.82 -11.46 -0.44
C ASP A 454 -18.81 -12.64 -0.33
N THR A 455 -17.53 -12.37 -0.03
CA THR A 455 -16.53 -13.43 0.22
C THR A 455 -16.88 -14.16 1.53
N LYS A 456 -16.95 -15.50 1.49
CA LYS A 456 -17.32 -16.31 2.66
C LYS A 456 -16.23 -16.26 3.73
N ALA A 457 -16.59 -16.48 4.99
CA ALA A 457 -15.61 -16.49 6.09
C ALA A 457 -14.56 -17.60 5.96
N ALA A 458 -14.99 -18.80 5.53
CA ALA A 458 -14.09 -19.92 5.25
C ALA A 458 -13.17 -19.64 4.05
N GLU A 459 -13.71 -19.06 2.97
CA GLU A 459 -12.95 -18.66 1.77
C GLU A 459 -11.85 -17.63 2.11
N ARG A 460 -12.16 -16.60 2.89
CA ARG A 460 -11.13 -15.66 3.40
C ARG A 460 -10.09 -16.35 4.27
N LYS A 461 -10.49 -17.29 5.13
CA LYS A 461 -9.55 -18.06 5.94
C LYS A 461 -8.63 -18.91 5.05
N ALA A 462 -9.16 -19.63 4.08
CA ALA A 462 -8.37 -20.42 3.14
C ALA A 462 -7.31 -19.57 2.41
N ARG A 463 -7.66 -18.37 1.91
CA ARG A 463 -6.68 -17.47 1.28
C ARG A 463 -5.63 -16.93 2.26
N ILE A 464 -6.00 -16.70 3.53
CA ILE A 464 -5.03 -16.31 4.58
C ILE A 464 -4.10 -17.47 4.92
N ASP A 465 -4.61 -18.69 5.00
CA ASP A 465 -3.84 -19.90 5.26
C ASP A 465 -2.85 -20.20 4.12
N GLU A 466 -3.29 -20.08 2.86
CA GLU A 466 -2.46 -20.20 1.65
C GLU A 466 -1.28 -19.20 1.69
N VAL A 467 -1.53 -17.92 2.03
CA VAL A 467 -0.48 -16.88 2.13
C VAL A 467 0.46 -17.10 3.32
N LEU A 468 -0.04 -17.61 4.45
CA LEU A 468 0.80 -17.92 5.61
C LEU A 468 1.74 -19.10 5.32
N GLN A 469 1.29 -20.10 4.56
CA GLN A 469 2.12 -21.24 4.13
C GLN A 469 3.16 -20.80 3.10
N GLU A 470 2.74 -20.07 2.06
CA GLU A 470 3.58 -19.48 1.01
C GLU A 470 4.77 -18.69 1.59
N LEU A 471 4.54 -17.92 2.67
CA LEU A 471 5.55 -17.09 3.31
C LEU A 471 6.21 -17.72 4.55
N LYS A 472 5.89 -18.98 4.87
CA LYS A 472 6.40 -19.75 6.03
C LYS A 472 6.17 -19.03 7.37
N LEU A 473 4.96 -18.51 7.56
CA LEU A 473 4.53 -17.71 8.71
C LEU A 473 3.55 -18.42 9.67
N ASP A 474 3.04 -19.62 9.37
CA ASP A 474 2.04 -20.32 10.20
C ASP A 474 2.45 -20.47 11.67
N VAL A 475 3.71 -20.84 11.92
CA VAL A 475 4.28 -20.96 13.28
C VAL A 475 4.31 -19.65 14.06
N HIS A 476 3.97 -18.52 13.43
CA HIS A 476 3.94 -17.17 14.02
C HIS A 476 2.56 -16.49 13.85
N ARG A 477 1.56 -17.20 13.31
CA ARG A 477 0.16 -16.78 13.11
C ARG A 477 -0.44 -16.01 14.29
N ASP A 478 -0.26 -16.55 15.50
CA ASP A 478 -0.86 -16.03 16.74
C ASP A 478 0.09 -15.14 17.54
N LYS A 479 1.34 -14.94 17.07
CA LYS A 479 2.26 -13.95 17.67
C LYS A 479 1.80 -12.54 17.33
N LYS A 480 1.99 -11.60 18.27
CA LYS A 480 1.81 -10.17 18.01
C LYS A 480 2.87 -9.67 17.03
N VAL A 481 2.49 -8.81 16.10
CA VAL A 481 3.41 -8.23 15.10
C VAL A 481 4.59 -7.49 15.75
N ALA A 482 4.38 -6.84 16.90
CA ALA A 482 5.44 -6.22 17.71
C ALA A 482 6.53 -7.20 18.19
N SER A 483 6.24 -8.50 18.28
CA SER A 483 7.14 -9.55 18.81
C SER A 483 7.91 -10.32 17.73
N LEU A 484 7.77 -9.92 16.46
CA LEU A 484 8.43 -10.57 15.32
C LEU A 484 9.78 -9.91 14.98
N SER A 485 10.72 -10.70 14.47
CA SER A 485 12.00 -10.19 13.95
C SER A 485 11.80 -9.31 12.70
N GLY A 486 12.82 -8.55 12.29
CA GLY A 486 12.74 -7.67 11.11
C GLY A 486 12.27 -8.40 9.86
N GLY A 487 12.95 -9.49 9.47
CA GLY A 487 12.58 -10.28 8.29
C GLY A 487 11.19 -10.92 8.41
N GLN A 488 10.76 -11.32 9.62
CA GLN A 488 9.41 -11.85 9.86
C GLN A 488 8.34 -10.77 9.68
N ARG A 489 8.55 -9.54 10.16
CA ARG A 489 7.63 -8.44 9.92
C ARG A 489 7.57 -8.05 8.45
N LYS A 490 8.71 -8.01 7.74
CA LYS A 490 8.71 -7.74 6.30
C LYS A 490 7.94 -8.82 5.53
N ARG A 491 8.05 -10.11 5.91
CA ARG A 491 7.19 -11.18 5.37
C ARG A 491 5.70 -10.93 5.63
N VAL A 492 5.30 -10.41 6.81
CA VAL A 492 3.91 -9.97 7.05
C VAL A 492 3.51 -8.75 6.21
N SER A 493 4.42 -7.80 5.97
CA SER A 493 4.21 -6.66 5.07
C SER A 493 3.99 -7.09 3.61
N VAL A 494 4.68 -8.14 3.15
CA VAL A 494 4.45 -8.82 1.86
C VAL A 494 3.12 -9.59 1.85
N ALA A 495 2.82 -10.33 2.93
CA ALA A 495 1.59 -11.13 3.06
C ALA A 495 0.32 -10.31 2.80
N LEU A 496 0.28 -9.07 3.31
CA LEU A 496 -0.84 -8.14 3.11
C LEU A 496 -1.10 -7.79 1.64
N GLU A 497 -0.06 -7.71 0.81
CA GLU A 497 -0.18 -7.47 -0.63
C GLU A 497 -0.48 -8.76 -1.40
N LEU A 498 0.10 -9.89 -0.98
CA LEU A 498 -0.18 -11.19 -1.59
C LEU A 498 -1.62 -11.66 -1.40
N LEU A 499 -2.35 -11.25 -0.35
CA LEU A 499 -3.77 -11.57 -0.15
C LEU A 499 -4.58 -11.47 -1.46
N THR A 500 -4.35 -10.41 -2.23
CA THR A 500 -5.02 -10.05 -3.48
C THR A 500 -4.53 -10.77 -4.74
N LYS A 501 -3.54 -11.68 -4.65
CA LYS A 501 -2.88 -12.36 -5.78
C LYS A 501 -2.44 -11.40 -6.91
N PRO A 502 -1.68 -10.33 -6.62
CA PRO A 502 -1.17 -9.42 -7.65
C PRO A 502 -0.18 -10.14 -8.57
N SER A 503 -0.24 -9.85 -9.87
CA SER A 503 0.66 -10.41 -10.90
C SER A 503 2.01 -9.71 -10.90
N LEU A 504 2.04 -8.42 -10.53
CA LEU A 504 3.22 -7.58 -10.43
C LEU A 504 3.38 -7.08 -8.98
N LEU A 505 4.54 -7.31 -8.37
CA LEU A 505 4.84 -6.93 -6.99
C LEU A 505 6.04 -5.97 -6.94
N PHE A 506 5.82 -4.76 -6.44
CA PHE A 506 6.86 -3.78 -6.16
C PHE A 506 7.26 -3.80 -4.69
N LEU A 507 8.56 -3.71 -4.40
CA LEU A 507 9.09 -3.57 -3.04
C LEU A 507 10.06 -2.39 -2.95
N ASP A 508 9.83 -1.48 -2.01
CA ASP A 508 10.77 -0.40 -1.66
C ASP A 508 11.65 -0.90 -0.49
N GLU A 509 12.96 -0.92 -0.73
CA GLU A 509 14.05 -1.34 0.17
C GLU A 509 13.66 -2.44 1.19
N PRO A 510 13.28 -3.66 0.75
CA PRO A 510 12.70 -4.68 1.61
C PRO A 510 13.67 -5.31 2.61
N THR A 511 14.96 -5.09 2.43
CA THR A 511 16.03 -5.68 3.26
C THR A 511 16.79 -4.63 4.08
N SER A 512 16.38 -3.35 3.99
CA SER A 512 16.87 -2.24 4.80
C SER A 512 16.75 -2.52 6.29
N GLY A 513 17.87 -2.47 7.03
CA GLY A 513 17.90 -2.68 8.47
C GLY A 513 17.70 -4.14 8.91
N LEU A 514 17.95 -5.11 8.02
CA LEU A 514 18.03 -6.53 8.36
C LEU A 514 19.50 -6.98 8.46
N ASP A 515 19.77 -7.97 9.31
CA ASP A 515 21.05 -8.67 9.32
C ASP A 515 21.28 -9.40 7.97
N PRO A 516 22.52 -9.57 7.47
CA PRO A 516 22.77 -10.17 6.15
C PRO A 516 22.16 -11.57 5.95
N GLY A 517 22.06 -12.37 7.03
CA GLY A 517 21.36 -13.66 6.99
C GLY A 517 19.85 -13.53 6.73
N LEU A 518 19.20 -12.47 7.23
CA LEU A 518 17.78 -12.17 7.04
C LEU A 518 17.50 -11.44 5.72
N ASP A 519 18.42 -10.60 5.24
CA ASP A 519 18.42 -10.02 3.88
C ASP A 519 18.29 -11.14 2.83
N ARG A 520 19.25 -12.07 2.87
CA ARG A 520 19.28 -13.28 2.04
C ARG A 520 18.02 -14.13 2.13
N ASP A 521 17.47 -14.29 3.33
CA ASP A 521 16.24 -15.07 3.57
C ASP A 521 14.96 -14.37 3.09
N VAL A 522 14.99 -13.06 2.87
CA VAL A 522 13.93 -12.29 2.19
C VAL A 522 14.14 -12.35 0.68
N MET A 523 15.34 -12.13 0.17
CA MET A 523 15.62 -12.16 -1.27
C MET A 523 15.34 -13.54 -1.91
N LYS A 524 15.69 -14.64 -1.23
CA LYS A 524 15.29 -16.00 -1.64
C LYS A 524 13.78 -16.23 -1.68
N LEU A 525 13.02 -15.56 -0.81
CA LEU A 525 11.57 -15.63 -0.80
C LEU A 525 10.99 -14.83 -1.98
N LEU A 526 11.54 -13.67 -2.31
CA LEU A 526 11.15 -12.89 -3.49
C LEU A 526 11.47 -13.65 -4.79
N ARG A 527 12.62 -14.36 -4.85
CA ARG A 527 12.97 -15.30 -5.92
C ARG A 527 11.93 -16.43 -6.06
N GLY A 528 11.47 -17.00 -4.94
CA GLY A 528 10.41 -18.01 -4.92
C GLY A 528 9.10 -17.47 -5.50
N LEU A 529 8.65 -16.28 -5.08
CA LEU A 529 7.45 -15.65 -5.61
C LEU A 529 7.53 -15.38 -7.12
N ALA A 530 8.72 -15.12 -7.65
CA ALA A 530 8.95 -14.97 -9.10
C ALA A 530 8.93 -16.31 -9.84
N ASP A 531 9.59 -17.34 -9.29
CA ASP A 531 9.57 -18.71 -9.82
C ASP A 531 8.16 -19.33 -9.84
N ASP A 532 7.32 -18.99 -8.86
CA ASP A 532 5.88 -19.32 -8.79
C ASP A 532 5.04 -18.58 -9.87
N GLY A 533 5.69 -17.71 -10.66
CA GLY A 533 5.10 -17.11 -11.86
C GLY A 533 4.63 -15.66 -11.70
N ARG A 534 5.15 -14.89 -10.75
CA ARG A 534 4.87 -13.45 -10.61
C ARG A 534 6.03 -12.60 -11.13
N THR A 535 5.75 -11.39 -11.56
CA THR A 535 6.80 -10.40 -11.84
C THR A 535 7.09 -9.61 -10.57
N VAL A 536 8.36 -9.53 -10.14
CA VAL A 536 8.77 -8.92 -8.87
C VAL A 536 9.85 -7.87 -9.12
N LEU A 537 9.59 -6.61 -8.75
CA LEU A 537 10.58 -5.53 -8.83
C LEU A 537 10.95 -5.04 -7.43
N VAL A 538 12.23 -5.08 -7.10
CA VAL A 538 12.78 -4.73 -5.78
C VAL A 538 13.76 -3.56 -5.88
N VAL A 539 13.40 -2.42 -5.30
CA VAL A 539 14.34 -1.34 -5.03
C VAL A 539 15.22 -1.76 -3.86
N THR A 540 16.55 -1.66 -3.97
CA THR A 540 17.46 -2.00 -2.87
C THR A 540 18.72 -1.14 -2.88
N HIS A 541 19.32 -0.98 -1.69
CA HIS A 541 20.68 -0.49 -1.51
C HIS A 541 21.67 -1.61 -1.12
N SER A 542 21.17 -2.80 -0.76
CA SER A 542 22.01 -3.98 -0.52
C SER A 542 22.43 -4.61 -1.86
N VAL A 543 23.74 -4.79 -2.03
CA VAL A 543 24.34 -5.38 -3.25
C VAL A 543 24.60 -6.88 -3.14
N ALA A 544 24.46 -7.46 -1.93
CA ALA A 544 24.98 -8.79 -1.60
C ALA A 544 24.27 -9.94 -2.35
N GLU A 545 22.97 -9.81 -2.60
CA GLU A 545 22.14 -10.88 -3.20
C GLU A 545 21.59 -10.48 -4.59
N LEU A 546 22.23 -9.53 -5.29
CA LEU A 546 21.83 -9.11 -6.64
C LEU A 546 21.91 -10.25 -7.67
N SER A 547 22.79 -11.24 -7.45
CA SER A 547 22.91 -12.46 -8.26
C SER A 547 21.70 -13.40 -8.20
N LEU A 548 20.72 -13.16 -7.31
CA LEU A 548 19.43 -13.86 -7.34
C LEU A 548 18.43 -13.26 -8.36
N CYS A 549 18.72 -12.07 -8.89
CA CYS A 549 17.83 -11.32 -9.78
C CYS A 549 18.11 -11.64 -11.25
N ASP A 550 17.08 -11.81 -12.08
CA ASP A 550 17.23 -12.05 -13.52
C ASP A 550 17.73 -10.80 -14.26
N ARG A 551 17.46 -9.61 -13.69
CA ARG A 551 17.92 -8.30 -14.19
C ARG A 551 18.21 -7.32 -13.06
N VAL A 552 19.10 -6.36 -13.32
CA VAL A 552 19.39 -5.19 -12.50
C VAL A 552 19.23 -3.93 -13.35
N LEU A 553 18.44 -2.97 -12.86
CA LEU A 553 18.37 -1.60 -13.34
C LEU A 553 19.25 -0.72 -12.44
N VAL A 554 20.28 -0.12 -13.01
CA VAL A 554 21.21 0.75 -12.29
C VAL A 554 20.89 2.20 -12.65
N MET A 555 20.52 2.99 -11.65
CA MET A 555 20.23 4.42 -11.79
C MET A 555 21.48 5.26 -11.51
N ALA A 556 21.76 6.20 -12.40
CA ALA A 556 22.83 7.18 -12.24
C ALA A 556 22.47 8.26 -11.20
N PRO A 557 23.46 8.97 -10.63
CA PRO A 557 23.25 10.34 -10.15
C PRO A 557 22.52 11.18 -11.22
N GLY A 558 21.58 12.02 -10.82
CA GLY A 558 20.77 12.83 -11.75
C GLY A 558 19.48 12.16 -12.26
N GLY A 559 19.32 10.84 -12.13
CA GLY A 559 18.05 10.15 -12.37
C GLY A 559 17.86 9.53 -13.75
N SER A 560 18.94 9.36 -14.53
CA SER A 560 18.96 8.58 -15.78
C SER A 560 19.35 7.12 -15.53
N VAL A 561 19.21 6.26 -16.55
CA VAL A 561 19.62 4.84 -16.48
C VAL A 561 21.09 4.70 -16.86
N ALA A 562 21.92 4.19 -15.94
CA ALA A 562 23.32 3.87 -16.19
C ALA A 562 23.53 2.48 -16.81
N TYR A 563 22.61 1.55 -16.55
CA TYR A 563 22.62 0.19 -17.11
C TYR A 563 21.28 -0.53 -16.87
N PHE A 564 20.89 -1.43 -17.76
CA PHE A 564 19.80 -2.39 -17.51
C PHE A 564 20.11 -3.76 -18.15
N GLY A 565 20.44 -4.76 -17.34
CA GLY A 565 20.87 -6.08 -17.84
C GLY A 565 21.00 -7.15 -16.76
N ALA A 566 21.63 -8.28 -17.06
CA ALA A 566 21.89 -9.29 -16.04
C ALA A 566 22.88 -8.73 -14.98
N PRO A 567 22.92 -9.29 -13.75
CA PRO A 567 23.85 -8.83 -12.72
C PRO A 567 25.31 -8.95 -13.16
N ASP A 568 25.68 -10.07 -13.79
CA ASP A 568 27.07 -10.39 -14.13
C ASP A 568 27.57 -9.57 -15.33
N GLU A 569 26.72 -9.44 -16.37
CA GLU A 569 26.89 -8.53 -17.52
C GLU A 569 27.14 -7.06 -17.09
N ALA A 570 26.70 -6.66 -15.89
CA ALA A 570 26.82 -5.28 -15.39
C ALA A 570 28.25 -4.94 -14.97
N LEU A 571 28.91 -5.86 -14.25
CA LEU A 571 30.27 -5.70 -13.76
C LEU A 571 31.26 -5.59 -14.93
N GLU A 572 31.05 -6.40 -15.98
CA GLU A 572 31.75 -6.29 -17.26
C GLU A 572 31.49 -4.94 -17.96
N PHE A 573 30.23 -4.49 -18.05
CA PHE A 573 29.88 -3.21 -18.68
C PHE A 573 30.50 -1.98 -17.99
N PHE A 574 30.59 -1.99 -16.65
CA PHE A 574 31.23 -0.91 -15.90
C PHE A 574 32.75 -1.03 -15.85
N GLY A 575 33.32 -2.24 -16.02
CA GLY A 575 34.76 -2.50 -15.95
C GLY A 575 35.30 -2.65 -14.53
N HIS A 576 34.51 -3.25 -13.63
CA HIS A 576 34.82 -3.37 -12.20
C HIS A 576 34.56 -4.79 -11.68
N GLU A 577 35.40 -5.27 -10.76
CA GLU A 577 35.26 -6.62 -10.18
C GLU A 577 34.17 -6.70 -9.10
N SER A 578 33.83 -5.59 -8.44
CA SER A 578 32.78 -5.56 -7.41
C SER A 578 31.76 -4.42 -7.60
N TRP A 579 30.55 -4.65 -7.09
CA TRP A 579 29.52 -3.61 -7.03
C TRP A 579 29.94 -2.41 -6.15
N ALA A 580 30.80 -2.62 -5.14
CA ALA A 580 31.27 -1.53 -4.28
C ALA A 580 32.12 -0.52 -5.07
N ASP A 581 32.91 -0.99 -6.04
CA ASP A 581 33.70 -0.14 -6.93
C ASP A 581 32.80 0.64 -7.89
N VAL A 582 31.76 0.00 -8.45
CA VAL A 582 30.74 0.65 -9.30
C VAL A 582 30.03 1.78 -8.54
N PHE A 583 29.61 1.56 -7.30
CA PHE A 583 28.99 2.62 -6.48
C PHE A 583 29.99 3.73 -6.10
N SER A 584 31.22 3.37 -5.76
CA SER A 584 32.30 4.34 -5.51
C SER A 584 32.59 5.20 -6.75
N ALA A 585 32.54 4.61 -7.95
CA ALA A 585 32.71 5.32 -9.21
C ALA A 585 31.56 6.33 -9.46
N PHE A 586 30.31 5.98 -9.15
CA PHE A 586 29.18 6.91 -9.22
C PHE A 586 29.26 8.06 -8.19
N GLU A 587 29.81 7.81 -7.00
CA GLU A 587 29.91 8.85 -5.97
C GLU A 587 31.10 9.81 -6.21
N ASN A 588 32.23 9.28 -6.71
CA ASN A 588 33.41 10.07 -7.05
C ASN A 588 33.30 10.79 -8.40
N HIS A 589 32.58 10.23 -9.37
CA HIS A 589 32.43 10.79 -10.73
C HIS A 589 30.95 11.04 -11.07
N ARG A 590 30.33 11.96 -10.33
CA ARG A 590 28.91 12.32 -10.47
C ARG A 590 28.59 13.03 -11.79
N ASP A 591 29.56 13.73 -12.37
CA ASP A 591 29.40 14.53 -13.59
C ASP A 591 29.67 13.74 -14.89
N ASN A 592 30.05 12.46 -14.78
CA ASN A 592 30.18 11.57 -15.93
C ASN A 592 28.80 11.26 -16.53
N ASP A 593 28.67 11.31 -17.86
CA ASP A 593 27.45 10.91 -18.55
C ASP A 593 27.31 9.38 -18.66
N TRP A 594 27.01 8.75 -17.52
CA TRP A 594 26.66 7.34 -17.42
C TRP A 594 25.43 6.97 -18.27
N GLY A 595 24.49 7.91 -18.46
CA GLY A 595 23.30 7.74 -19.29
C GLY A 595 23.64 7.68 -20.79
N GLY A 596 24.50 8.58 -21.28
CA GLY A 596 25.02 8.57 -22.64
C GLY A 596 25.85 7.33 -22.95
N ARG A 597 26.70 6.87 -22.00
CA ARG A 597 27.40 5.58 -22.11
C ARG A 597 26.43 4.41 -22.26
N TRP A 598 25.32 4.41 -21.54
CA TRP A 598 24.28 3.38 -21.68
C TRP A 598 23.56 3.50 -23.03
N ARG A 599 23.03 4.68 -23.37
CA ARG A 599 22.29 4.97 -24.61
C ARG A 599 23.09 4.65 -25.89
N THR A 600 24.42 4.75 -25.86
CA THR A 600 25.30 4.43 -27.00
C THR A 600 25.72 2.96 -27.07
N SER A 601 25.35 2.13 -26.09
CA SER A 601 25.76 0.72 -26.04
C SER A 601 24.97 -0.19 -27.01
N PRO A 602 25.59 -1.25 -27.59
CA PRO A 602 24.88 -2.27 -28.35
C PRO A 602 23.85 -3.05 -27.51
N GLN A 603 24.03 -3.09 -26.19
CA GLN A 603 23.10 -3.70 -25.24
C GLN A 603 21.80 -2.90 -25.17
N TYR A 604 21.88 -1.56 -25.04
CA TYR A 604 20.72 -0.67 -25.04
C TYR A 604 19.91 -0.79 -26.34
N ALA A 605 20.55 -0.81 -27.51
CA ALA A 605 19.85 -0.97 -28.79
C ALA A 605 18.98 -2.24 -28.83
N ARG A 606 19.46 -3.36 -28.29
CA ARG A 606 18.68 -4.61 -28.17
C ARG A 606 17.52 -4.47 -27.18
N ARG A 607 17.73 -3.86 -26.01
CA ARG A 607 16.67 -3.68 -24.99
C ARG A 607 15.61 -2.66 -25.39
N VAL A 608 15.98 -1.61 -26.13
CA VAL A 608 15.03 -0.64 -26.70
C VAL A 608 14.19 -1.26 -27.81
N ALA A 609 14.69 -2.25 -28.55
CA ALA A 609 13.85 -3.02 -29.48
C ALA A 609 12.77 -3.82 -28.73
N GLU A 610 13.11 -4.48 -27.61
CA GLU A 610 12.15 -5.22 -26.75
C GLU A 610 11.07 -4.30 -26.14
N VAL A 611 11.41 -3.07 -25.78
CA VAL A 611 10.46 -2.04 -25.28
C VAL A 611 9.72 -1.33 -26.41
N GLY A 612 10.35 -1.26 -27.59
CA GLY A 612 9.92 -0.55 -28.77
C GLY A 612 8.72 -1.20 -29.45
N SER A 613 8.81 -2.52 -29.68
CA SER A 613 7.75 -3.35 -30.26
C SER A 613 6.48 -3.40 -29.40
N ALA A 614 6.60 -3.20 -28.10
CA ALA A 614 5.51 -3.32 -27.13
C ALA A 614 4.50 -2.15 -27.13
N VAL A 615 4.47 -1.29 -28.15
CA VAL A 615 3.50 -0.19 -28.30
C VAL A 615 3.03 -0.10 -29.75
N PRO A 616 1.71 0.01 -30.02
CA PRO A 616 1.21 0.25 -31.37
C PRO A 616 1.80 1.53 -31.98
N PRO A 617 2.13 1.56 -33.28
CA PRO A 617 2.69 2.75 -33.91
C PRO A 617 1.69 3.91 -33.84
N GLN A 618 2.01 4.94 -33.06
CA GLN A 618 1.25 6.19 -33.06
C GLN A 618 1.33 6.83 -34.44
N GLN A 619 0.17 7.16 -35.02
CA GLN A 619 0.11 7.83 -36.32
C GLN A 619 0.79 9.21 -36.24
N PRO A 620 1.77 9.52 -37.12
CA PRO A 620 2.39 10.83 -37.15
C PRO A 620 1.35 11.93 -37.37
N GLY A 621 1.23 12.86 -36.41
CA GLY A 621 0.24 13.94 -36.44
C GLY A 621 -0.89 13.83 -35.41
N ALA A 622 -0.98 12.74 -34.64
CA ALA A 622 -1.84 12.71 -33.47
C ALA A 622 -1.40 13.78 -32.44
N LEU A 623 -2.27 14.74 -32.14
CA LEU A 623 -2.05 15.71 -31.06
C LEU A 623 -1.84 14.96 -29.73
N PRO A 624 -0.95 15.44 -28.83
CA PRO A 624 -0.78 14.82 -27.52
C PRO A 624 -2.12 14.84 -26.79
N ALA A 625 -2.67 13.65 -26.54
CA ALA A 625 -3.98 13.51 -25.93
C ALA A 625 -3.99 14.20 -24.57
N GLN A 626 -4.90 15.17 -24.39
CA GLN A 626 -5.13 15.75 -23.07
C GLN A 626 -5.44 14.60 -22.08
N PRO A 627 -4.84 14.59 -20.88
CA PRO A 627 -5.04 13.49 -19.94
C PRO A 627 -6.54 13.34 -19.68
N PRO A 628 -7.13 12.16 -19.97
CA PRO A 628 -8.58 12.00 -20.05
C PRO A 628 -9.21 12.35 -18.70
N ALA A 629 -10.40 12.97 -18.75
CA ALA A 629 -11.15 13.39 -17.58
C ALA A 629 -11.25 12.23 -16.58
N ARG A 630 -10.59 12.39 -15.42
CA ARG A 630 -10.25 11.28 -14.53
C ARG A 630 -11.49 10.49 -14.10
N ALA A 631 -11.44 9.17 -14.31
CA ALA A 631 -12.55 8.26 -14.03
C ALA A 631 -13.04 8.39 -12.58
N LEU A 632 -14.32 8.70 -12.39
CA LEU A 632 -14.97 8.80 -11.08
C LEU A 632 -14.91 7.47 -10.35
N GLN A 633 -14.56 7.50 -9.06
CA GLN A 633 -14.49 6.31 -8.20
C GLN A 633 -15.88 5.64 -8.09
N PRO A 634 -16.01 4.30 -8.23
CA PRO A 634 -17.30 3.61 -8.19
C PRO A 634 -18.08 3.84 -6.89
N LYS A 635 -19.42 3.87 -6.99
CA LYS A 635 -20.30 4.49 -5.98
C LYS A 635 -20.52 3.66 -4.72
N ARG A 636 -19.94 4.13 -3.61
CA ARG A 636 -20.53 4.27 -2.24
C ARG A 636 -21.16 3.06 -1.50
N ARG A 637 -21.53 1.94 -2.13
CA ARG A 637 -22.36 0.87 -1.53
C ARG A 637 -21.74 0.13 -0.34
N HIS A 638 -20.41 0.13 -0.19
CA HIS A 638 -19.72 -0.59 0.89
C HIS A 638 -19.40 0.23 2.15
N TRP A 639 -19.85 1.49 2.27
CA TRP A 639 -19.49 2.37 3.40
C TRP A 639 -19.78 1.76 4.78
N VAL A 640 -20.96 1.15 4.99
CA VAL A 640 -21.35 0.53 6.27
C VAL A 640 -20.46 -0.69 6.60
N ALA A 641 -20.16 -1.52 5.60
CA ALA A 641 -19.33 -2.72 5.79
C ALA A 641 -17.87 -2.38 6.11
N GLN A 642 -17.32 -1.35 5.45
CA GLN A 642 -16.01 -0.79 5.80
C GLN A 642 -16.05 -0.20 7.23
N LEU A 643 -17.01 0.67 7.55
CA LEU A 643 -17.16 1.29 8.88
C LEU A 643 -17.19 0.24 10.00
N TRP A 644 -18.02 -0.80 9.87
CA TRP A 644 -18.13 -1.86 10.88
C TRP A 644 -16.85 -2.70 11.01
N THR A 645 -16.13 -2.92 9.90
CA THR A 645 -14.83 -3.60 9.91
C THR A 645 -13.76 -2.77 10.62
N LEU A 646 -13.74 -1.45 10.37
CA LEU A 646 -12.80 -0.51 11.00
C LEU A 646 -13.08 -0.33 12.50
N ILE A 647 -14.35 -0.21 12.90
CA ILE A 647 -14.78 -0.20 14.31
C ILE A 647 -14.26 -1.46 15.03
N ARG A 648 -14.50 -2.65 14.45
CA ARG A 648 -14.03 -3.92 15.01
C ARG A 648 -12.51 -4.02 15.06
N ARG A 649 -11.79 -3.55 14.02
CA ARG A 649 -10.33 -3.50 14.00
C ARG A 649 -9.80 -2.60 15.12
N TYR A 650 -10.30 -1.38 15.22
CA TYR A 650 -9.83 -0.39 16.19
C TYR A 650 -10.12 -0.83 17.63
N LEU A 651 -11.30 -1.38 17.91
CA LEU A 651 -11.60 -2.04 19.19
C LEU A 651 -10.66 -3.22 19.47
N SER A 652 -10.25 -3.99 18.45
CA SER A 652 -9.27 -5.09 18.62
C SER A 652 -7.86 -4.57 18.91
N VAL A 653 -7.46 -3.42 18.34
CA VAL A 653 -6.18 -2.74 18.64
C VAL A 653 -6.19 -2.24 20.08
N ILE A 654 -7.22 -1.50 20.49
CA ILE A 654 -7.40 -1.02 21.88
C ILE A 654 -7.38 -2.19 22.86
N ALA A 655 -8.18 -3.24 22.63
CA ALA A 655 -8.22 -4.43 23.48
C ALA A 655 -6.90 -5.22 23.53
N SER A 656 -6.02 -5.04 22.53
CA SER A 656 -4.69 -5.63 22.51
C SER A 656 -3.67 -4.82 23.31
N ASP A 657 -3.88 -3.52 23.50
CA ASP A 657 -3.03 -2.65 24.33
C ASP A 657 -3.60 -2.49 25.75
N LYS A 658 -3.22 -3.43 26.62
CA LYS A 658 -3.55 -3.42 28.04
C LYS A 658 -3.05 -2.16 28.76
N GLY A 659 -1.95 -1.56 28.30
CA GLY A 659 -1.37 -0.37 28.92
C GLY A 659 -2.22 0.88 28.64
N PHE A 660 -2.61 1.06 27.38
CA PHE A 660 -3.54 2.11 26.99
C PHE A 660 -4.90 1.93 27.69
N MET A 661 -5.49 0.72 27.69
CA MET A 661 -6.74 0.45 28.40
C MET A 661 -6.67 0.77 29.91
N ALA A 662 -5.58 0.40 30.58
CA ALA A 662 -5.43 0.68 32.01
C ALA A 662 -5.35 2.19 32.29
N LEU A 663 -4.51 2.93 31.54
CA LEU A 663 -4.38 4.39 31.64
C LEU A 663 -5.71 5.10 31.36
N MET A 664 -6.45 4.63 30.37
CA MET A 664 -7.73 5.14 29.89
C MET A 664 -8.89 4.94 30.88
N LEU A 665 -8.86 3.88 31.70
CA LEU A 665 -9.80 3.70 32.82
C LEU A 665 -9.34 4.50 34.06
N LEU A 666 -8.03 4.55 34.31
CA LEU A 666 -7.44 5.17 35.49
C LEU A 666 -7.50 6.70 35.46
N LEU A 667 -7.29 7.35 34.31
CA LEU A 667 -7.26 8.81 34.21
C LEU A 667 -8.58 9.48 34.67
N PRO A 668 -9.79 9.10 34.18
CA PRO A 668 -11.05 9.63 34.69
C PRO A 668 -11.31 9.26 36.15
N ALA A 669 -10.90 8.06 36.58
CA ALA A 669 -11.08 7.62 37.96
C ALA A 669 -10.24 8.45 38.94
N VAL A 670 -8.99 8.78 38.58
CA VAL A 670 -8.12 9.69 39.34
C VAL A 670 -8.69 11.11 39.34
N LEU A 671 -9.15 11.62 38.20
CA LEU A 671 -9.77 12.96 38.13
C LEU A 671 -11.06 13.05 38.97
N GLY A 672 -11.87 11.99 39.00
CA GLY A 672 -13.04 11.88 39.88
C GLY A 672 -12.65 11.81 41.36
N GLY A 673 -11.65 10.99 41.69
CA GLY A 673 -11.11 10.90 43.06
C GLY A 673 -10.51 12.21 43.56
N VAL A 674 -9.80 12.95 42.70
CA VAL A 674 -9.30 14.31 43.00
C VAL A 674 -10.46 15.29 43.19
N SER A 675 -11.56 15.17 42.43
CA SER A 675 -12.77 15.94 42.72
C SER A 675 -13.28 15.65 44.14
N CYS A 676 -13.29 14.40 44.60
CA CYS A 676 -13.71 14.04 45.96
C CYS A 676 -12.79 14.54 47.09
N LEU A 677 -11.59 15.05 46.78
CA LEU A 677 -10.71 15.74 47.75
C LEU A 677 -11.05 17.24 47.92
N VAL A 678 -11.86 17.81 47.02
CA VAL A 678 -12.34 19.20 47.14
C VAL A 678 -13.38 19.27 48.26
N PRO A 679 -13.25 20.18 49.25
CA PRO A 679 -14.26 20.42 50.28
C PRO A 679 -15.66 20.60 49.67
N ALA A 680 -16.66 19.98 50.31
CA ALA A 680 -18.02 19.89 49.78
C ALA A 680 -19.07 19.87 50.92
N ARG A 681 -19.00 20.83 51.85
CA ARG A 681 -19.85 20.97 53.05
C ARG A 681 -21.34 20.90 52.76
N TYR A 682 -21.76 21.42 51.60
CA TYR A 682 -23.15 21.40 51.12
C TYR A 682 -23.30 20.66 49.78
N GLY A 683 -22.30 19.89 49.36
CA GLY A 683 -22.29 19.20 48.06
C GLY A 683 -22.52 20.18 46.90
N LEU A 684 -23.50 19.85 46.06
CA LEU A 684 -23.98 20.69 44.94
C LEU A 684 -25.35 21.32 45.23
N VAL A 685 -25.67 21.55 46.51
CA VAL A 685 -26.93 22.12 47.00
C VAL A 685 -26.66 23.51 47.61
N PRO A 686 -27.59 24.48 47.56
CA PRO A 686 -27.50 25.69 48.37
C PRO A 686 -27.40 25.38 49.88
N PRO A 687 -26.78 26.25 50.70
CA PRO A 687 -26.65 26.01 52.13
C PRO A 687 -28.02 25.99 52.85
N PRO A 688 -28.21 25.19 53.91
CA PRO A 688 -29.39 25.28 54.76
C PRO A 688 -29.55 26.68 55.38
N PRO A 689 -30.78 27.21 55.57
CA PRO A 689 -30.99 28.54 56.13
C PRO A 689 -30.30 28.77 57.49
N ASP A 690 -30.28 27.73 58.33
CA ASP A 690 -29.72 27.76 59.68
C ASP A 690 -28.17 27.73 59.71
N SER A 691 -27.52 27.57 58.55
CA SER A 691 -26.05 27.44 58.45
C SER A 691 -25.28 28.76 58.55
N GLY A 692 -25.95 29.89 58.44
CA GLY A 692 -25.34 31.23 58.40
C GLY A 692 -24.69 31.62 57.06
N PHE A 693 -24.53 30.67 56.12
CA PHE A 693 -24.00 30.94 54.78
C PHE A 693 -25.14 31.14 53.78
N ARG A 694 -25.06 32.20 52.95
CA ARG A 694 -26.06 32.45 51.88
C ARG A 694 -25.73 31.77 50.54
N TYR A 695 -24.47 31.39 50.31
CA TYR A 695 -24.00 30.86 49.03
C TYR A 695 -23.01 29.71 49.25
N ASN A 696 -22.99 28.75 48.33
CA ASN A 696 -22.07 27.61 48.30
C ASN A 696 -20.96 27.87 47.26
N GLN A 697 -19.82 28.43 47.70
CA GLN A 697 -18.65 28.68 46.84
C GLN A 697 -17.95 27.39 46.37
N GLU A 698 -18.10 26.30 47.12
CA GLU A 698 -17.49 25.00 46.80
C GLU A 698 -18.12 24.41 45.53
N SER A 699 -19.43 24.62 45.31
CA SER A 699 -20.19 24.11 44.15
C SER A 699 -19.54 24.41 42.79
N GLY A 700 -19.12 25.66 42.55
CA GLY A 700 -18.43 26.06 41.33
C GLY A 700 -17.07 25.39 41.18
N THR A 701 -16.29 25.33 42.26
CA THR A 701 -14.96 24.68 42.28
C THR A 701 -15.07 23.17 42.00
N ILE A 702 -16.12 22.53 42.52
CA ILE A 702 -16.44 21.12 42.26
C ILE A 702 -16.74 20.89 40.77
N LEU A 703 -17.65 21.68 40.20
CA LEU A 703 -18.04 21.57 38.80
C LEU A 703 -16.86 21.87 37.85
N LEU A 704 -16.06 22.88 38.19
CA LEU A 704 -14.83 23.25 37.51
C LEU A 704 -13.86 22.07 37.38
N VAL A 705 -13.59 21.34 38.47
CA VAL A 705 -12.69 20.16 38.44
C VAL A 705 -13.23 19.05 37.54
N LEU A 706 -14.55 18.79 37.58
CA LEU A 706 -15.18 17.79 36.71
C LEU A 706 -15.13 18.20 35.23
N VAL A 707 -15.42 19.46 34.92
CA VAL A 707 -15.36 20.03 33.55
C VAL A 707 -13.93 20.00 33.00
N ILE A 708 -12.93 20.46 33.75
CA ILE A 708 -11.53 20.43 33.32
C ILE A 708 -11.07 18.98 33.11
N GLY A 709 -11.35 18.10 34.08
CA GLY A 709 -10.98 16.69 34.01
C GLY A 709 -11.56 16.00 32.77
N MET A 710 -12.84 16.21 32.49
CA MET A 710 -13.48 15.60 31.33
C MET A 710 -12.99 16.17 30.00
N SER A 711 -12.82 17.50 29.94
CA SER A 711 -12.32 18.19 28.75
C SER A 711 -10.88 17.76 28.41
N PHE A 712 -10.03 17.62 29.42
CA PHE A 712 -8.68 17.07 29.28
C PHE A 712 -8.71 15.60 28.85
N SER A 713 -9.51 14.75 29.50
CA SER A 713 -9.60 13.32 29.17
C SER A 713 -10.04 13.06 27.73
N GLY A 714 -11.11 13.72 27.28
CA GLY A 714 -11.63 13.58 25.91
C GLY A 714 -10.61 14.02 24.85
N ALA A 715 -9.94 15.16 25.06
CA ALA A 715 -8.89 15.63 24.17
C ALA A 715 -7.64 14.73 24.22
N ALA A 716 -7.23 14.24 25.39
CA ALA A 716 -6.05 13.39 25.56
C ALA A 716 -6.17 12.05 24.82
N ASN A 717 -7.34 11.41 24.85
CA ASN A 717 -7.63 10.17 24.12
C ASN A 717 -7.41 10.31 22.60
N SER A 718 -7.66 11.50 22.05
CA SER A 718 -7.85 11.73 20.61
C SER A 718 -6.72 12.52 19.95
N VAL A 719 -5.98 13.35 20.70
CA VAL A 719 -4.93 14.23 20.16
C VAL A 719 -3.80 13.50 19.42
N ARG A 720 -3.56 12.22 19.72
CA ARG A 720 -2.56 11.37 19.08
C ARG A 720 -3.11 10.34 18.08
N GLU A 721 -4.43 10.26 17.91
CA GLU A 721 -5.05 9.15 17.19
C GLU A 721 -4.74 9.16 15.69
N LEU A 722 -5.10 10.24 14.98
CA LEU A 722 -4.98 10.32 13.52
C LEU A 722 -3.52 10.37 13.07
N ILE A 723 -2.64 10.94 13.90
CA ILE A 723 -1.21 11.04 13.59
C ILE A 723 -0.45 9.72 13.78
N LYS A 724 -0.85 8.87 14.75
CA LYS A 724 -0.29 7.51 14.91
C LYS A 724 -0.60 6.63 13.69
N GLU A 725 -1.86 6.64 13.23
CA GLU A 725 -2.32 5.78 12.13
C GLU A 725 -2.13 6.38 10.73
N ARG A 726 -1.65 7.64 10.61
CA ARG A 726 -1.51 8.37 9.33
C ARG A 726 -1.00 7.51 8.19
N VAL A 727 0.15 6.84 8.37
CA VAL A 727 0.81 6.06 7.31
C VAL A 727 0.02 4.79 6.95
N ILE A 728 -0.70 4.21 7.92
CA ILE A 728 -1.63 3.08 7.69
C ILE A 728 -2.84 3.56 6.88
N TYR A 729 -3.43 4.69 7.26
CA TYR A 729 -4.54 5.31 6.52
C TYR A 729 -4.13 5.68 5.08
N GLU A 730 -2.95 6.25 4.87
CA GLU A 730 -2.43 6.62 3.54
C GLU A 730 -2.23 5.37 2.66
N ARG A 731 -1.69 4.26 3.20
CA ARG A 731 -1.59 2.95 2.52
C ARG A 731 -2.96 2.38 2.17
N GLU A 732 -3.89 2.32 3.12
CA GLU A 732 -5.22 1.71 2.91
C GLU A 732 -6.13 2.56 2.00
N ARG A 733 -5.97 3.89 2.01
CA ARG A 733 -6.71 4.81 1.12
C ARG A 733 -6.39 4.55 -0.35
N ALA A 734 -5.14 4.25 -0.69
CA ALA A 734 -4.76 3.87 -2.05
C ALA A 734 -5.47 2.58 -2.52
N THR A 735 -5.68 1.62 -1.62
CA THR A 735 -6.45 0.39 -1.88
C THR A 735 -7.98 0.55 -1.80
N GLY A 736 -8.51 1.77 -1.72
CA GLY A 736 -9.95 2.04 -1.80
C GLY A 736 -10.69 2.26 -0.47
N LEU A 737 -9.98 2.47 0.65
CA LEU A 737 -10.61 2.82 1.93
C LEU A 737 -11.42 4.13 1.83
N SER A 738 -12.62 4.16 2.42
CA SER A 738 -13.46 5.37 2.46
C SER A 738 -13.07 6.33 3.60
N ARG A 739 -12.78 7.58 3.23
CA ARG A 739 -12.46 8.71 4.13
C ARG A 739 -13.43 8.84 5.31
N SER A 740 -14.73 8.80 5.02
CA SER A 740 -15.78 8.98 6.03
C SER A 740 -16.02 7.71 6.85
N ALA A 741 -15.77 6.51 6.31
CA ALA A 741 -15.82 5.28 7.10
C ALA A 741 -14.69 5.26 8.15
N TYR A 742 -13.49 5.69 7.76
CA TYR A 742 -12.36 5.85 8.68
C TYR A 742 -12.65 6.87 9.79
N LEU A 743 -13.01 8.11 9.43
CA LEU A 743 -13.31 9.14 10.43
C LEU A 743 -14.45 8.74 11.37
N MET A 744 -15.56 8.22 10.83
CA MET A 744 -16.68 7.79 11.68
C MET A 744 -16.34 6.58 12.55
N SER A 745 -15.43 5.68 12.14
CA SER A 745 -14.98 4.59 13.02
C SER A 745 -14.24 5.09 14.26
N LYS A 746 -13.44 6.16 14.11
CA LYS A 746 -12.76 6.82 15.24
C LYS A 746 -13.75 7.59 16.10
N VAL A 747 -14.61 8.42 15.50
CA VAL A 747 -15.61 9.24 16.23
C VAL A 747 -16.60 8.38 17.02
N ILE A 748 -17.09 7.26 16.46
CA ILE A 748 -18.02 6.37 17.16
C ILE A 748 -17.34 5.64 18.32
N VAL A 749 -16.15 5.06 18.11
CA VAL A 749 -15.46 4.29 19.14
C VAL A 749 -14.93 5.19 20.25
N LEU A 750 -14.20 6.27 19.91
CA LEU A 750 -13.74 7.25 20.90
C LEU A 750 -14.91 7.98 21.58
N GLY A 751 -16.01 8.23 20.87
CA GLY A 751 -17.19 8.88 21.44
C GLY A 751 -17.88 8.03 22.50
N LEU A 752 -18.13 6.74 22.22
CA LEU A 752 -18.67 5.79 23.19
C LEU A 752 -17.74 5.66 24.41
N ILE A 753 -16.44 5.50 24.16
CA ILE A 753 -15.37 5.51 25.16
C ILE A 753 -15.47 6.75 26.06
N THR A 754 -15.58 7.93 25.47
CA THR A 754 -15.52 9.19 26.18
C THR A 754 -16.82 9.44 26.97
N ALA A 755 -17.98 8.99 26.47
CA ALA A 755 -19.22 8.97 27.24
C ALA A 755 -19.13 8.02 28.46
N MET A 756 -18.53 6.83 28.30
CA MET A 756 -18.28 5.93 29.44
C MET A 756 -17.32 6.54 30.48
N GLN A 757 -16.27 7.23 30.03
CA GLN A 757 -15.38 7.97 30.94
C GLN A 757 -16.12 9.10 31.69
N GLY A 758 -17.01 9.84 31.01
CA GLY A 758 -17.85 10.86 31.62
C GLY A 758 -18.78 10.29 32.69
N ALA A 759 -19.44 9.16 32.41
CA ALA A 759 -20.26 8.45 33.37
C ALA A 759 -19.48 7.97 34.61
N VAL A 760 -18.26 7.44 34.43
CA VAL A 760 -17.37 7.04 35.55
C VAL A 760 -16.94 8.27 36.37
N LEU A 761 -16.55 9.35 35.69
CA LEU A 761 -16.12 10.61 36.33
C LEU A 761 -17.25 11.21 37.19
N CYS A 762 -18.47 11.27 36.65
CA CYS A 762 -19.66 11.73 37.37
C CYS A 762 -20.07 10.78 38.51
N ALA A 763 -20.07 9.46 38.29
CA ALA A 763 -20.43 8.49 39.32
C ALA A 763 -19.49 8.58 40.55
N ILE A 764 -18.18 8.68 40.33
CA ILE A 764 -17.21 8.89 41.41
C ILE A 764 -17.42 10.28 42.03
N GLY A 765 -17.47 11.33 41.21
CA GLY A 765 -17.62 12.72 41.67
C GLY A 765 -18.91 13.02 42.45
N PHE A 766 -19.98 12.26 42.25
CA PHE A 766 -21.23 12.43 42.99
C PHE A 766 -21.38 11.46 44.18
N SER A 767 -20.59 10.39 44.26
CA SER A 767 -20.70 9.35 45.30
C SER A 767 -20.57 9.87 46.75
N VAL A 768 -19.90 11.00 46.95
CA VAL A 768 -19.65 11.62 48.27
C VAL A 768 -20.45 12.92 48.45
N ARG A 769 -21.43 13.21 47.58
CA ARG A 769 -22.09 14.53 47.50
C ARG A 769 -23.61 14.45 47.56
N GLN A 770 -24.20 15.41 48.26
CA GLN A 770 -25.63 15.70 48.14
C GLN A 770 -25.90 16.42 46.80
N LEU A 771 -27.01 16.07 46.17
CA LEU A 771 -27.50 16.62 44.91
C LEU A 771 -28.91 17.18 45.10
N PRO A 772 -29.31 18.23 44.36
CA PRO A 772 -30.70 18.66 44.25
C PRO A 772 -31.64 17.49 43.95
N ALA A 773 -32.77 17.42 44.65
CA ALA A 773 -33.72 16.29 44.57
C ALA A 773 -34.53 16.25 43.27
N GLN A 774 -34.51 17.33 42.48
CA GLN A 774 -35.16 17.46 41.17
C GLN A 774 -34.16 18.11 40.20
N GLY A 775 -34.04 17.57 38.99
CA GLY A 775 -33.51 18.27 37.81
C GLY A 775 -34.64 18.83 36.96
N LEU A 776 -34.35 19.38 35.78
CA LEU A 776 -35.37 20.05 34.95
C LEU A 776 -36.25 19.08 34.13
N LEU A 777 -35.69 17.94 33.74
CA LEU A 777 -36.29 16.91 32.89
C LEU A 777 -36.01 15.48 33.42
N MET A 778 -34.86 15.28 34.05
CA MET A 778 -34.34 13.98 34.51
C MET A 778 -33.74 14.13 35.92
N PRO A 779 -33.38 13.03 36.61
CA PRO A 779 -32.63 13.13 37.85
C PRO A 779 -31.31 13.89 37.65
N THR A 780 -31.00 14.82 38.54
CA THR A 780 -29.90 15.78 38.48
C THR A 780 -28.55 15.15 38.10
N ALA A 781 -28.24 13.98 38.64
CA ALA A 781 -27.04 13.21 38.32
C ALA A 781 -26.93 12.82 36.83
N VAL A 782 -28.06 12.50 36.20
CA VAL A 782 -28.15 12.10 34.78
C VAL A 782 -27.98 13.31 33.87
N GLU A 783 -28.62 14.45 34.19
CA GLU A 783 -28.49 15.67 33.39
C GLU A 783 -27.05 16.19 33.33
N VAL A 784 -26.39 16.33 34.50
CA VAL A 784 -24.99 16.74 34.54
C VAL A 784 -24.09 15.69 33.89
N CYS A 785 -24.37 14.39 34.05
CA CYS A 785 -23.65 13.33 33.34
C CYS A 785 -23.77 13.44 31.82
N VAL A 786 -24.95 13.80 31.28
CA VAL A 786 -25.17 14.03 29.84
C VAL A 786 -24.36 15.24 29.35
N VAL A 787 -24.39 16.37 30.07
CA VAL A 787 -23.64 17.58 29.72
C VAL A 787 -22.12 17.34 29.79
N ILE A 788 -21.63 16.67 30.83
CA ILE A 788 -20.21 16.28 30.97
C ILE A 788 -19.80 15.28 29.87
N SER A 789 -20.66 14.34 29.48
CA SER A 789 -20.38 13.43 28.35
C SER A 789 -20.32 14.18 27.00
N ALA A 790 -21.21 15.16 26.78
CA ALA A 790 -21.22 16.00 25.58
C ALA A 790 -19.99 16.93 25.51
N LEU A 791 -19.56 17.48 26.65
CA LEU A 791 -18.26 18.17 26.78
C LEU A 791 -17.11 17.25 26.38
N GLY A 792 -17.04 16.06 26.95
CA GLY A 792 -15.99 15.08 26.65
C GLY A 792 -15.93 14.76 25.16
N PHE A 793 -17.07 14.47 24.54
CA PHE A 793 -17.19 14.28 23.09
C PHE A 793 -16.71 15.50 22.30
N THR A 794 -17.07 16.72 22.72
CA THR A 794 -16.70 17.96 22.02
C THR A 794 -15.18 18.22 22.11
N SER A 795 -14.58 18.07 23.29
CA SER A 795 -13.12 18.19 23.47
C SER A 795 -12.35 17.05 22.78
N MET A 796 -12.94 15.86 22.65
CA MET A 796 -12.42 14.80 21.79
C MET A 796 -12.42 15.19 20.31
N MET A 797 -13.45 15.89 19.82
CA MET A 797 -13.44 16.42 18.45
C MET A 797 -12.37 17.50 18.25
N PHE A 798 -12.09 18.35 19.25
CA PHE A 798 -10.92 19.25 19.22
C PHE A 798 -9.59 18.50 19.19
N GLY A 799 -9.44 17.42 19.98
CA GLY A 799 -8.26 16.55 19.94
C GLY A 799 -8.03 15.96 18.55
N LEU A 800 -9.10 15.47 17.87
CA LEU A 800 -9.00 15.02 16.48
C LEU A 800 -8.61 16.15 15.50
N VAL A 801 -9.07 17.39 15.70
CA VAL A 801 -8.62 18.55 14.90
C VAL A 801 -7.13 18.80 15.08
N ILE A 802 -6.62 18.80 16.32
CA ILE A 802 -5.18 18.93 16.60
C ILE A 802 -4.40 17.79 15.94
N SER A 803 -4.88 16.54 16.06
CA SER A 803 -4.25 15.35 15.46
C SER A 803 -4.19 15.41 13.92
N ALA A 804 -5.17 16.04 13.27
CA ALA A 804 -5.20 16.23 11.81
C ALA A 804 -4.33 17.41 11.31
N LEU A 805 -4.12 18.43 12.14
CA LEU A 805 -3.27 19.60 11.82
C LEU A 805 -1.78 19.33 12.00
N VAL A 806 -1.42 18.54 13.02
CA VAL A 806 -0.03 18.32 13.44
C VAL A 806 0.70 17.32 12.53
N ARG A 807 2.02 17.54 12.36
CA ARG A 807 2.91 16.66 11.56
C ARG A 807 3.78 15.69 12.38
N THR A 808 4.12 15.98 13.64
CA THR A 808 4.91 15.06 14.51
C THR A 808 4.23 14.83 15.85
N ALA A 809 4.27 13.59 16.36
CA ALA A 809 3.53 13.19 17.55
C ALA A 809 4.01 13.88 18.84
N GLU A 810 5.25 14.42 18.89
CA GLU A 810 5.73 15.19 20.04
C GLU A 810 4.88 16.44 20.26
N LYS A 811 4.60 17.19 19.19
CA LYS A 811 3.90 18.49 19.24
C LYS A 811 2.45 18.42 19.73
N THR A 812 1.88 17.22 19.81
CA THR A 812 0.52 17.00 20.35
C THR A 812 0.41 17.27 21.85
N MET A 813 1.45 16.99 22.64
CA MET A 813 1.40 17.16 24.10
C MET A 813 1.35 18.64 24.53
N PRO A 814 2.23 19.54 24.04
CA PRO A 814 2.13 20.97 24.34
C PRO A 814 0.80 21.59 23.89
N LEU A 815 0.27 21.17 22.75
CA LEU A 815 -1.02 21.67 22.23
C LEU A 815 -2.22 21.18 23.07
N LEU A 816 -2.18 19.95 23.59
CA LEU A 816 -3.17 19.46 24.57
C LEU A 816 -3.15 20.27 25.87
N VAL A 817 -1.95 20.56 26.41
CA VAL A 817 -1.78 21.36 27.63
C VAL A 817 -2.27 22.80 27.41
N MET A 818 -1.90 23.42 26.28
CA MET A 818 -2.37 24.75 25.90
C MET A 818 -3.90 24.81 25.74
N PHE A 819 -4.50 23.81 25.08
CA PHE A 819 -5.97 23.68 25.01
C PHE A 819 -6.60 23.62 26.40
N ALA A 820 -6.09 22.75 27.29
CA ALA A 820 -6.61 22.60 28.64
C ALA A 820 -6.53 23.89 29.46
N ILE A 821 -5.39 24.60 29.41
CA ILE A 821 -5.20 25.90 30.10
C ILE A 821 -6.23 26.93 29.63
N VAL A 822 -6.48 27.03 28.32
CA VAL A 822 -7.50 27.93 27.78
C VAL A 822 -8.91 27.51 28.24
N GLN A 823 -9.21 26.21 28.31
CA GLN A 823 -10.51 25.75 28.84
C GLN A 823 -10.72 26.12 30.32
N VAL A 824 -9.67 26.14 31.16
CA VAL A 824 -9.78 26.57 32.57
C VAL A 824 -10.25 28.02 32.66
N VAL A 825 -9.58 28.92 31.94
CA VAL A 825 -9.82 30.37 31.99
C VAL A 825 -11.24 30.72 31.54
N PHE A 826 -11.72 30.11 30.47
CA PHE A 826 -13.01 30.44 29.86
C PHE A 826 -14.21 29.65 30.42
N THR A 827 -14.09 29.01 31.59
CA THR A 827 -15.21 28.30 32.25
C THR A 827 -16.34 29.22 32.73
N GLY A 828 -16.02 30.46 33.14
CA GLY A 828 -16.97 31.38 33.80
C GLY A 828 -17.10 31.16 35.31
N VAL A 829 -16.31 30.26 35.91
CA VAL A 829 -16.27 30.04 37.36
C VAL A 829 -15.18 30.89 38.04
N LEU A 830 -14.00 31.01 37.43
CA LEU A 830 -12.88 31.79 37.99
C LEU A 830 -12.96 33.29 37.67
N PHE A 831 -13.61 33.65 36.57
CA PHE A 831 -13.65 35.01 36.03
C PHE A 831 -15.04 35.33 35.50
N LYS A 832 -15.50 36.56 35.70
CA LYS A 832 -16.73 37.06 35.08
C LYS A 832 -16.54 37.22 33.57
N LEU A 833 -17.22 36.40 32.78
CA LEU A 833 -17.11 36.42 31.31
C LEU A 833 -18.28 37.15 30.62
N PHE A 834 -19.43 37.30 31.29
CA PHE A 834 -20.62 37.94 30.74
C PHE A 834 -20.59 39.48 30.92
N SER A 835 -21.32 40.18 30.06
CA SER A 835 -21.35 41.65 29.97
C SER A 835 -19.98 42.29 29.65
N SER A 836 -19.05 41.49 29.11
CA SER A 836 -17.68 41.88 28.77
C SER A 836 -17.44 41.70 27.26
N PRO A 837 -17.72 42.71 26.42
CA PRO A 837 -17.62 42.59 24.97
C PRO A 837 -16.21 42.19 24.51
N GLY A 838 -16.14 41.30 23.52
CA GLY A 838 -14.92 40.64 23.07
C GLY A 838 -14.62 39.36 23.85
N ILE A 839 -14.54 39.43 25.18
CA ILE A 839 -14.23 38.28 26.05
C ILE A 839 -15.34 37.23 25.99
N GLU A 840 -16.60 37.67 26.04
CA GLU A 840 -17.77 36.78 26.02
C GLU A 840 -17.84 35.95 24.73
N GLN A 841 -17.59 36.59 23.58
CA GLN A 841 -17.62 35.95 22.26
C GLN A 841 -16.46 34.96 22.05
N VAL A 842 -15.30 35.20 22.66
CA VAL A 842 -14.21 34.21 22.71
C VAL A 842 -14.61 33.02 23.59
N GLY A 843 -15.32 33.27 24.69
CA GLY A 843 -15.88 32.22 25.56
C GLY A 843 -16.87 31.30 24.83
N TRP A 844 -17.66 31.80 23.88
CA TRP A 844 -18.59 30.98 23.08
C TRP A 844 -17.90 29.92 22.21
N LEU A 845 -16.60 30.04 21.91
CA LEU A 845 -15.83 29.03 21.18
C LEU A 845 -15.29 27.90 22.09
N MET A 846 -15.44 28.03 23.41
CA MET A 846 -14.82 27.12 24.39
C MET A 846 -15.86 26.12 24.91
N PRO A 847 -15.74 24.81 24.65
CA PRO A 847 -16.75 23.85 25.10
C PRO A 847 -16.88 23.78 26.62
N ALA A 848 -15.82 24.08 27.39
CA ALA A 848 -15.92 24.14 28.85
C ALA A 848 -16.90 25.23 29.35
N ARG A 849 -17.08 26.34 28.61
CA ARG A 849 -18.05 27.41 28.93
C ARG A 849 -19.49 26.89 28.89
N TRP A 850 -19.86 26.25 27.79
CA TRP A 850 -21.18 25.68 27.57
C TRP A 850 -21.47 24.47 28.47
N ALA A 851 -20.44 23.72 28.87
CA ALA A 851 -20.58 22.63 29.82
C ALA A 851 -20.83 23.12 31.26
N VAL A 852 -20.17 24.21 31.69
CA VAL A 852 -20.50 24.89 32.94
C VAL A 852 -21.90 25.50 32.88
N ALA A 853 -22.33 26.03 31.72
CA ALA A 853 -23.69 26.52 31.53
C ALA A 853 -24.74 25.40 31.66
N GLY A 854 -24.64 24.33 30.87
CA GLY A 854 -25.61 23.23 30.91
C GLY A 854 -25.65 22.46 32.24
N ALA A 855 -24.54 22.38 32.98
CA ALA A 855 -24.54 21.83 34.33
C ALA A 855 -25.01 22.87 35.38
N GLY A 856 -24.72 24.15 35.16
CA GLY A 856 -25.11 25.24 36.04
C GLY A 856 -26.60 25.57 35.98
N THR A 857 -27.23 25.39 34.82
CA THR A 857 -28.70 25.44 34.69
C THR A 857 -29.34 24.30 35.47
N THR A 858 -28.86 23.05 35.34
CA THR A 858 -29.33 21.92 36.18
C THR A 858 -29.18 22.15 37.68
N LEU A 859 -28.07 22.75 38.13
CA LEU A 859 -27.74 22.93 39.56
C LEU A 859 -28.19 24.29 40.15
N ASP A 860 -28.90 25.11 39.39
CA ASP A 860 -29.18 26.53 39.69
C ASP A 860 -27.98 27.29 40.27
N LEU A 861 -26.88 27.23 39.53
CA LEU A 861 -25.59 27.80 39.90
C LEU A 861 -25.64 29.34 39.97
N ALA A 862 -26.60 29.95 39.27
CA ALA A 862 -26.88 31.39 39.30
C ALA A 862 -27.22 31.91 40.71
N HIS A 863 -27.96 31.12 41.51
CA HIS A 863 -28.32 31.47 42.88
C HIS A 863 -27.52 30.69 43.93
N THR A 864 -26.94 29.54 43.57
CA THR A 864 -26.14 28.70 44.49
C THR A 864 -24.74 29.23 44.72
N MET A 865 -24.07 29.82 43.71
CA MET A 865 -22.78 30.51 43.88
C MET A 865 -22.97 31.99 44.30
N PRO A 866 -21.94 32.64 44.89
CA PRO A 866 -22.01 34.06 45.18
C PRO A 866 -22.08 34.89 43.89
N PRO A 867 -22.88 35.98 43.85
CA PRO A 867 -22.94 36.86 42.70
C PRO A 867 -21.61 37.62 42.54
N TRP A 868 -21.21 37.87 41.29
CA TRP A 868 -20.00 38.64 40.94
C TRP A 868 -20.03 40.10 41.44
N ASN A 869 -21.20 40.59 41.83
CA ASN A 869 -21.38 41.87 42.51
C ASN A 869 -22.36 41.69 43.67
N LEU A 870 -21.90 41.89 44.91
CA LEU A 870 -22.71 41.73 46.12
C LEU A 870 -23.82 42.79 46.23
N ASP A 871 -23.62 43.98 45.65
CA ASP A 871 -24.61 45.06 45.62
C ASP A 871 -25.71 44.83 44.56
N LYS A 872 -25.51 43.85 43.67
CA LYS A 872 -26.44 43.48 42.60
C LYS A 872 -26.58 41.96 42.51
N PRO A 873 -27.22 41.31 43.50
CA PRO A 873 -27.33 39.85 43.53
C PRO A 873 -28.06 39.24 42.32
N ASN A 874 -28.92 40.03 41.66
CA ASN A 874 -29.65 39.61 40.45
C ASN A 874 -28.82 39.77 39.15
N GLU A 875 -27.57 40.26 39.20
CA GLU A 875 -26.68 40.39 38.03
C GLU A 875 -25.99 39.04 37.71
N VAL A 876 -26.81 38.03 37.41
CA VAL A 876 -26.40 36.64 37.14
C VAL A 876 -26.03 36.42 35.67
N ASP A 877 -25.32 35.32 35.40
CA ASP A 877 -24.92 34.90 34.05
C ASP A 877 -26.16 34.42 33.26
N PRO A 878 -26.49 35.02 32.10
CA PRO A 878 -27.66 34.62 31.31
C PRO A 878 -27.63 33.15 30.87
N LEU A 879 -26.44 32.55 30.69
CA LEU A 879 -26.32 31.14 30.32
C LEU A 879 -26.58 30.18 31.50
N TRP A 880 -26.76 30.68 32.72
CA TRP A 880 -27.08 29.85 33.91
C TRP A 880 -28.56 29.90 34.30
N ALA A 881 -29.42 30.51 33.48
CA ALA A 881 -30.86 30.60 33.72
C ALA A 881 -31.52 29.21 33.80
N HIS A 882 -31.99 28.81 34.99
CA HIS A 882 -32.63 27.53 35.31
C HIS A 882 -33.92 27.27 34.50
N THR A 883 -33.76 26.91 33.22
CA THR A 883 -34.82 26.71 32.25
C THR A 883 -34.47 25.58 31.28
N VAL A 884 -35.48 24.78 30.90
CA VAL A 884 -35.33 23.67 29.93
C VAL A 884 -34.80 24.18 28.58
N SER A 885 -35.22 25.39 28.19
CA SER A 885 -34.76 26.06 26.98
C SER A 885 -33.26 26.37 27.00
N GLN A 886 -32.71 26.90 28.09
CA GLN A 886 -31.28 27.23 28.16
C GLN A 886 -30.43 25.95 28.18
N TRP A 887 -30.81 24.96 29.00
CA TRP A 887 -30.16 23.65 29.03
C TRP A 887 -30.10 22.98 27.65
N GLY A 888 -31.20 23.04 26.89
CA GLY A 888 -31.27 22.55 25.52
C GLY A 888 -30.40 23.32 24.53
N ILE A 889 -30.25 24.64 24.71
CA ILE A 889 -29.35 25.48 23.92
C ILE A 889 -27.88 25.12 24.22
N ASP A 890 -27.49 25.04 25.50
CA ASP A 890 -26.11 24.73 25.91
C ASP A 890 -25.64 23.38 25.35
N LEU A 891 -26.49 22.35 25.49
CA LEU A 891 -26.24 21.02 24.95
C LEU A 891 -26.22 21.01 23.41
N GLY A 892 -27.12 21.78 22.79
CA GLY A 892 -27.18 21.94 21.33
C GLY A 892 -25.93 22.61 20.75
N VAL A 893 -25.40 23.65 21.41
CA VAL A 893 -24.18 24.34 20.99
C VAL A 893 -22.94 23.47 21.17
N LEU A 894 -22.82 22.70 22.27
CA LEU A 894 -21.77 21.69 22.42
C LEU A 894 -21.74 20.71 21.23
N VAL A 895 -22.89 20.11 20.91
CA VAL A 895 -23.00 19.19 19.77
C VAL A 895 -22.69 19.88 18.44
N ALA A 896 -23.14 21.11 18.23
CA ALA A 896 -22.83 21.89 17.03
C ALA A 896 -21.33 22.17 16.86
N ILE A 897 -20.63 22.55 17.94
CA ILE A 897 -19.17 22.72 17.93
C ILE A 897 -18.48 21.39 17.57
N GLY A 898 -18.90 20.27 18.17
CA GLY A 898 -18.39 18.94 17.86
C GLY A 898 -18.57 18.54 16.38
N LEU A 899 -19.72 18.86 15.78
CA LEU A 899 -20.00 18.63 14.36
C LEU A 899 -19.14 19.52 13.44
N VAL A 900 -18.95 20.80 13.79
CA VAL A 900 -18.05 21.71 13.05
C VAL A 900 -16.61 21.22 13.09
N CYS A 901 -16.11 20.81 14.26
CA CYS A 901 -14.79 20.16 14.39
C CYS A 901 -14.69 18.89 13.52
N GLY A 902 -15.73 18.05 13.48
CA GLY A 902 -15.80 16.88 12.61
C GLY A 902 -15.71 17.21 11.12
N PHE A 903 -16.39 18.26 10.66
CA PHE A 903 -16.28 18.76 9.29
C PHE A 903 -14.88 19.30 8.97
N VAL A 904 -14.24 20.00 9.93
CA VAL A 904 -12.86 20.47 9.79
C VAL A 904 -11.89 19.29 9.66
N VAL A 905 -12.00 18.25 10.49
CA VAL A 905 -11.18 17.02 10.36
C VAL A 905 -11.41 16.35 9.00
N ALA A 906 -12.66 16.20 8.56
CA ALA A 906 -12.98 15.63 7.26
C ALA A 906 -12.40 16.42 6.08
N ARG A 907 -12.26 17.75 6.21
CA ARG A 907 -11.60 18.62 5.22
C ARG A 907 -10.07 18.54 5.28
N LEU A 908 -9.49 18.45 6.48
CA LEU A 908 -8.04 18.30 6.67
C LEU A 908 -7.51 16.96 6.18
N LEU A 909 -8.26 15.87 6.35
CA LEU A 909 -7.89 14.54 5.86
C LEU A 909 -7.73 14.48 4.33
N ARG A 910 -8.37 15.36 3.56
CA ARG A 910 -8.20 15.42 2.09
C ARG A 910 -6.78 15.80 1.66
N ARG A 911 -6.07 16.60 2.47
CA ARG A 911 -4.68 17.04 2.18
C ARG A 911 -3.67 15.89 2.19
N HIS A 912 -4.08 14.70 2.62
CA HIS A 912 -3.23 13.53 2.82
C HIS A 912 -3.55 12.38 1.83
N GLU A 913 -4.39 12.63 0.82
CA GLU A 913 -4.62 11.65 -0.25
C GLU A 913 -3.47 11.67 -1.28
N PRO A 914 -3.23 10.55 -2.01
CA PRO A 914 -2.31 10.53 -3.15
C PRO A 914 -2.69 11.58 -4.20
N ASP A 915 -1.72 12.15 -4.91
CA ASP A 915 -1.96 13.29 -5.82
C ASP A 915 -2.96 12.98 -6.95
N VAL A 916 -3.07 11.70 -7.36
CA VAL A 916 -4.04 11.21 -8.37
C VAL A 916 -5.48 11.15 -7.84
N MET A 917 -5.69 11.25 -6.52
CA MET A 917 -6.97 11.05 -5.83
C MET A 917 -7.51 12.29 -5.10
N ARG A 918 -6.86 13.46 -5.23
CA ARG A 918 -7.13 14.64 -4.36
C ARG A 918 -8.38 15.46 -4.70
N ASP A 919 -8.91 15.31 -5.91
CA ASP A 919 -10.02 16.10 -6.44
C ASP A 919 -11.38 15.38 -6.27
#